data_AF-A0A7X6VXT0-F1
#
_entry.id   AF-A0A7X6VXT0-F1
#
_cell.length_a   1.000
_cell.length_b   1.000
_cell.length_c   1.000
_cell.angle_alpha   90.00
_cell.angle_beta   90.00
_cell.angle_gamma   90.00
#
_symmetry.space_group_name_H-M   'P 1'
#
loop_
_entity.id
_entity.type
_entity.pdbx_description
1 polymer ?
#
loop_
_entity_poly.entity_id
_entity_poly.type
_entity_poly.pdbx_seq_one_letter_code
_entity_poly.pdbx_strand_id
1 'polypeptide(L)'
;MWDFLKTEKFSHTKNLSYHRENLSKLSQIQEPLNFNTDRFDFLRIEGHQGKNYKTVLEDILDKKQEFGLAFDIKALSVNVNTENLNIDDYECEFEDLNMLLRAWTAEQECILAEVSQLFSGFSTIEPGKNVKEKLIAAKRTKDSPLNLLSDATKEKSGSSGIITNKYDSKATSEKQPEYRKLSKTYYAKSNVIPDNLVTEENTLGILMKTAFDETRGGSVNDIIAKARILVNENVDHAVWAEQPEMKEFVIDQSIELMAYTHVLSQRMPDVLANVSVAQVDTYKLTLKQLCALVDQLKVRYQKIELSPNLKALMGVLITHLSGICCSAKKLEILLEEINKRKENIIIRLRLSEYIKLHPGLEHKAGVEPGGTFILVYLNKAQAEPAPGSILGITDIAELRGKVDLPENRRIIDLIEKQRAAEAKTFSVKKTVSRISELEKYAEFLKQENQSKDEISRIEMLVAEERAGLLGRVQAVADVPNNTVIADFSLPYLCCSDCAPVNFIIQKPPAWLRLEKDKICLGQDTEIRFEVSPEDGEIKPDPEVPGMAIENNKMTFDPAVFPAELFGKTIRFTVNQQVTEAELTVYKAPNVDFKVPESPTSETVITFVPSGDVEGAEFLWNFGDGTPVSNEEKPTHEYKLPVNEENKVVVKLTVIAPNGVCTATVEHEIQFEKVEVTIKLDGSDFCVRNENGIPFIIEPEDAKVIIEGEGVEKDANNRFVFIPAKAGVGEHTFKVNGEESGLKVTVHPSPVAKFEPKQDGNQLILTNNSTGATSFVWNVNGEKFERDNADPFVIELDSTSPATWRISLEAISKFCGSDQTKVISFKIKPIEPPADDCSKIATENILKDLESLQKLNLLGSNFVVPIWMSTSQIYGGTDEFKEGVLNDVENYLTGKNNEKLPELFGELLTQTSQIIIELSGNPGSKEYQHLLQLFALQLQLYYNILACQGADVLEKTKDILAKIFEQIIFILQQFRERDIKLPEPLRAFMENWTEKVAGKGILEEHGKIILNSNLI
;
A
#
# COMPACT_ATOMS: atom_id res chain seq x y z
N MET A 1 0.48 -64.66 3.92
CA MET A 1 0.31 -65.45 2.68
C MET A 1 -0.20 -66.84 3.03
N TRP A 2 -1.01 -67.45 2.17
CA TRP A 2 -1.47 -68.83 2.36
C TRP A 2 -0.32 -69.81 2.09
N ASP A 3 -0.12 -70.79 2.98
CA ASP A 3 0.89 -71.83 2.86
C ASP A 3 0.17 -73.17 2.74
N PHE A 4 0.36 -73.83 1.60
CA PHE A 4 -0.29 -75.10 1.27
C PHE A 4 0.09 -76.21 2.27
N LEU A 5 1.37 -76.32 2.62
CA LEU A 5 1.88 -77.35 3.54
C LEU A 5 1.38 -77.13 4.96
N LYS A 6 1.26 -75.87 5.41
CA LYS A 6 0.64 -75.56 6.71
C LYS A 6 -0.85 -75.84 6.71
N THR A 7 -1.53 -75.65 5.59
CA THR A 7 -2.96 -75.93 5.46
C THR A 7 -3.24 -77.43 5.50
N GLU A 8 -2.47 -78.23 4.77
CA GLU A 8 -2.52 -79.70 4.79
C GLU A 8 -2.30 -80.26 6.20
N LYS A 9 -1.45 -79.61 7.00
CA LYS A 9 -1.17 -79.96 8.41
C LYS A 9 -2.10 -79.30 9.42
N PHE A 10 -3.24 -78.75 8.99
CA PHE A 10 -4.21 -78.03 9.84
C PHE A 10 -3.59 -76.91 10.70
N SER A 11 -2.45 -76.35 10.27
CA SER A 11 -1.65 -75.34 10.95
C SER A 11 -1.70 -73.97 10.24
N HIS A 12 -2.70 -73.74 9.39
CA HIS A 12 -2.89 -72.52 8.62
C HIS A 12 -3.00 -71.24 9.49
N THR A 13 -3.47 -71.38 10.75
CA THR A 13 -3.52 -70.27 11.72
C THR A 13 -2.13 -69.79 12.17
N LYS A 14 -1.04 -70.49 11.80
CA LYS A 14 0.36 -70.10 12.03
C LYS A 14 1.02 -69.46 10.80
N ASN A 15 0.23 -68.98 9.83
CA ASN A 15 0.75 -68.21 8.70
C ASN A 15 1.17 -66.81 9.18
N LEU A 16 2.23 -66.26 8.58
CA LEU A 16 2.56 -64.85 8.76
C LEU A 16 1.81 -64.03 7.70
N SER A 17 1.09 -63.01 8.14
CA SER A 17 0.22 -62.23 7.27
C SER A 17 -0.08 -60.87 7.90
N TYR A 18 -0.38 -59.88 7.05
CA TYR A 18 -0.95 -58.61 7.47
C TYR A 18 -2.34 -58.77 8.11
N HIS A 19 -3.17 -59.67 7.57
CA HIS A 19 -4.51 -59.98 8.11
C HIS A 19 -4.41 -60.97 9.28
N ARG A 20 -4.12 -60.45 10.48
CA ARG A 20 -3.84 -61.23 11.70
C ARG A 20 -5.07 -61.69 12.48
N GLU A 21 -6.24 -61.16 12.15
CA GLU A 21 -7.50 -61.36 12.91
C GLU A 21 -7.91 -62.83 12.99
N ASN A 22 -7.79 -63.55 11.86
CA ASN A 22 -8.15 -64.95 11.72
C ASN A 22 -6.97 -65.91 11.96
N LEU A 23 -5.86 -65.41 12.51
CA LEU A 23 -4.65 -66.16 12.81
C LEU A 23 -4.50 -66.38 14.32
N SER A 24 -3.59 -67.29 14.68
CA SER A 24 -3.28 -67.62 16.07
C SER A 24 -2.83 -66.38 16.85
N LYS A 25 -3.31 -66.23 18.09
CA LYS A 25 -2.96 -65.11 18.99
C LYS A 25 -1.56 -65.20 19.60
N LEU A 26 -0.72 -66.13 19.14
CA LEU A 26 0.68 -66.23 19.55
C LEU A 26 1.45 -64.97 19.13
N SER A 27 2.30 -64.45 20.02
CA SER A 27 3.10 -63.24 19.80
C SER A 27 3.95 -63.31 18.53
N GLN A 28 4.57 -64.45 18.24
CA GLN A 28 5.36 -64.67 17.01
C GLN A 28 4.57 -64.62 15.69
N ILE A 29 3.23 -64.73 15.76
CA ILE A 29 2.34 -64.61 14.59
C ILE A 29 1.72 -63.22 14.53
N GLN A 30 1.39 -62.66 15.70
CA GLN A 30 0.86 -61.32 15.79
C GLN A 30 1.95 -60.30 15.47
N GLU A 31 3.12 -60.37 16.10
CA GLU A 31 4.22 -59.41 15.94
C GLU A 31 5.49 -60.08 15.37
N PRO A 32 5.48 -60.55 14.11
CA PRO A 32 6.55 -61.41 13.59
C PRO A 32 7.92 -60.75 13.48
N LEU A 33 7.98 -59.42 13.29
CA LEU A 33 9.24 -58.68 13.17
C LEU A 33 10.03 -58.60 14.49
N ASN A 34 9.37 -58.88 15.63
CA ASN A 34 10.03 -58.99 16.94
C ASN A 34 10.74 -60.34 17.16
N PHE A 35 10.62 -61.27 16.20
CA PHE A 35 11.17 -62.62 16.30
C PHE A 35 12.07 -62.90 15.10
N ASN A 36 12.95 -63.89 15.26
CA ASN A 36 13.77 -64.36 14.16
C ASN A 36 12.88 -64.97 13.06
N THR A 37 13.00 -64.44 11.83
CA THR A 37 12.26 -64.87 10.65
C THR A 37 13.09 -65.69 9.66
N ASP A 38 14.24 -66.27 10.04
CA ASP A 38 15.27 -66.95 9.20
C ASP A 38 14.75 -67.96 8.16
N ARG A 39 13.49 -68.41 8.27
CA ARG A 39 12.83 -69.30 7.28
C ARG A 39 12.02 -68.57 6.21
N PHE A 40 11.95 -67.24 6.27
CA PHE A 40 11.22 -66.37 5.36
C PHE A 40 12.19 -65.34 4.80
N ASP A 41 12.48 -65.45 3.51
CA ASP A 41 13.48 -64.69 2.75
C ASP A 41 12.87 -63.52 1.96
N PHE A 42 11.63 -63.12 2.28
CA PHE A 42 10.96 -62.04 1.59
C PHE A 42 10.18 -61.14 2.57
N LEU A 43 10.52 -59.85 2.57
CA LEU A 43 9.84 -58.82 3.34
C LEU A 43 8.81 -58.13 2.45
N ARG A 44 7.53 -58.36 2.75
CA ARG A 44 6.42 -57.69 2.04
C ARG A 44 6.18 -56.30 2.63
N ILE A 45 6.20 -55.27 1.78
CA ILE A 45 6.03 -53.86 2.18
C ILE A 45 4.80 -53.33 1.45
N GLU A 46 3.76 -52.94 2.19
CA GLU A 46 2.42 -52.65 1.65
C GLU A 46 1.83 -51.39 2.30
N GLY A 47 0.83 -50.79 1.66
CA GLY A 47 0.11 -49.62 2.19
C GLY A 47 0.87 -48.29 2.09
N HIS A 48 1.91 -48.26 1.25
CA HIS A 48 2.71 -47.07 0.97
C HIS A 48 2.28 -46.34 -0.32
N GLN A 49 1.70 -47.05 -1.29
CA GLN A 49 1.15 -46.45 -2.51
C GLN A 49 0.04 -45.44 -2.18
N GLY A 50 -0.03 -44.33 -2.92
CA GLY A 50 -0.98 -43.25 -2.70
C GLY A 50 -0.62 -42.28 -1.57
N LYS A 51 0.46 -42.55 -0.80
CA LYS A 51 0.97 -41.64 0.24
C LYS A 51 2.12 -40.79 -0.29
N ASN A 52 2.47 -39.75 0.46
CA ASN A 52 3.65 -38.94 0.21
C ASN A 52 4.93 -39.77 0.38
N TYR A 53 5.82 -39.77 -0.60
CA TYR A 53 7.02 -40.61 -0.60
C TYR A 53 7.99 -40.30 0.53
N LYS A 54 8.05 -39.04 1.00
CA LYS A 54 8.94 -38.63 2.11
C LYS A 54 8.54 -39.33 3.40
N THR A 55 7.24 -39.25 3.75
CA THR A 55 6.67 -39.91 4.93
C THR A 55 6.82 -41.43 4.85
N VAL A 56 6.55 -42.02 3.67
CA VAL A 56 6.74 -43.45 3.44
C VAL A 56 8.19 -43.89 3.64
N LEU A 57 9.13 -43.10 3.10
CA LEU A 57 10.55 -43.40 3.18
C LEU A 57 11.03 -43.37 4.64
N GLU A 58 10.62 -42.35 5.42
CA GLU A 58 10.87 -42.29 6.87
C GLU A 58 10.26 -43.50 7.59
N ASP A 59 8.97 -43.80 7.38
CA ASP A 59 8.28 -44.93 8.04
C ASP A 59 9.00 -46.27 7.81
N ILE A 60 9.48 -46.51 6.59
CA ILE A 60 10.19 -47.75 6.25
C ILE A 60 11.60 -47.76 6.84
N LEU A 61 12.31 -46.62 6.83
CA LEU A 61 13.63 -46.49 7.44
C LEU A 61 13.57 -46.69 8.96
N ASP A 62 12.58 -46.11 9.62
CA ASP A 62 12.35 -46.27 11.05
C ASP A 62 12.08 -47.74 11.39
N LYS A 63 11.20 -48.42 10.65
CA LYS A 63 10.94 -49.86 10.84
C LYS A 63 12.17 -50.72 10.54
N LYS A 64 12.92 -50.38 9.50
CA LYS A 64 14.18 -51.06 9.16
C LYS A 64 15.17 -50.95 10.32
N GLN A 65 15.29 -49.78 10.95
CA GLN A 65 16.16 -49.54 12.10
C GLN A 65 15.64 -50.22 13.37
N GLU A 66 14.34 -50.07 13.68
CA GLU A 66 13.66 -50.64 14.86
C GLU A 66 13.79 -52.17 14.89
N PHE A 67 13.54 -52.84 13.77
CA PHE A 67 13.55 -54.30 13.67
C PHE A 67 14.83 -54.88 13.08
N GLY A 68 15.84 -54.06 12.75
CA GLY A 68 17.13 -54.51 12.21
C GLY A 68 17.02 -55.24 10.87
N LEU A 69 16.20 -54.74 9.94
CA LEU A 69 15.92 -55.39 8.67
C LEU A 69 17.04 -55.16 7.64
N ALA A 70 17.46 -56.24 6.96
CA ALA A 70 18.61 -56.23 6.08
C ALA A 70 18.25 -55.97 4.61
N PHE A 71 17.78 -54.77 4.25
CA PHE A 71 17.57 -54.35 2.85
C PHE A 71 17.87 -52.85 2.69
N ASP A 72 18.07 -52.37 1.46
CA ASP A 72 18.22 -50.93 1.17
C ASP A 72 16.96 -50.33 0.56
N ILE A 73 16.78 -49.01 0.64
CA ILE A 73 15.62 -48.32 0.06
C ILE A 73 16.04 -47.10 -0.77
N LYS A 74 15.45 -46.94 -1.96
CA LYS A 74 15.67 -45.80 -2.86
C LYS A 74 14.33 -45.21 -3.29
N ALA A 75 14.24 -43.89 -3.43
CA ALA A 75 13.09 -43.21 -4.01
C ALA A 75 13.48 -42.60 -5.35
N LEU A 76 12.73 -42.93 -6.41
CA LEU A 76 12.96 -42.48 -7.78
C LEU A 76 11.74 -41.73 -8.31
N SER A 77 11.96 -40.60 -8.97
CA SER A 77 10.86 -39.85 -9.58
C SER A 77 10.58 -40.29 -11.01
N VAL A 78 9.31 -40.29 -11.40
CA VAL A 78 8.89 -40.43 -12.81
C VAL A 78 9.19 -39.15 -13.61
N ASN A 79 8.96 -37.99 -13.00
CA ASN A 79 9.20 -36.68 -13.60
C ASN A 79 10.05 -35.87 -12.61
N VAL A 80 11.25 -35.41 -12.99
CA VAL A 80 12.04 -34.58 -12.08
C VAL A 80 11.72 -33.12 -12.34
N ASN A 81 11.23 -32.44 -11.31
CA ASN A 81 11.23 -30.97 -11.27
C ASN A 81 12.70 -30.53 -11.23
N THR A 82 13.14 -29.84 -12.28
CA THR A 82 14.53 -29.42 -12.47
C THR A 82 14.93 -28.24 -11.59
N GLU A 83 13.98 -27.57 -10.94
CA GLU A 83 14.24 -26.28 -10.31
C GLU A 83 14.60 -26.38 -8.82
N ASN A 84 14.17 -27.44 -8.13
CA ASN A 84 14.24 -27.50 -6.66
C ASN A 84 14.99 -28.75 -6.13
N LEU A 85 16.19 -29.02 -6.65
CA LEU A 85 17.09 -29.95 -5.95
C LEU A 85 17.72 -29.21 -4.76
N ASN A 86 17.32 -29.60 -3.54
CA ASN A 86 17.93 -29.10 -2.32
C ASN A 86 19.38 -29.61 -2.24
N ILE A 87 20.35 -28.69 -2.14
CA ILE A 87 21.78 -29.01 -2.08
C ILE A 87 22.11 -29.72 -0.75
N ASP A 88 21.40 -29.38 0.32
CA ASP A 88 21.67 -29.90 1.66
C ASP A 88 21.41 -31.42 1.75
N ASP A 89 20.47 -31.93 0.97
CA ASP A 89 20.17 -33.37 0.88
C ASP A 89 21.33 -34.18 0.25
N TYR A 90 22.27 -33.49 -0.38
CA TYR A 90 23.42 -34.05 -1.09
C TYR A 90 24.74 -33.43 -0.61
N GLU A 91 24.84 -32.98 0.65
CA GLU A 91 25.99 -32.24 1.19
C GLU A 91 27.36 -32.83 0.83
N CYS A 92 27.48 -34.17 0.79
CA CYS A 92 28.70 -34.88 0.40
C CYS A 92 29.17 -34.57 -1.04
N GLU A 93 28.25 -34.28 -1.95
CA GLU A 93 28.53 -33.94 -3.35
C GLU A 93 28.89 -32.45 -3.52
N PHE A 94 28.88 -31.64 -2.45
CA PHE A 94 29.12 -30.18 -2.50
C PHE A 94 30.10 -29.67 -1.43
N GLU A 95 30.67 -30.53 -0.59
CA GLU A 95 31.55 -30.13 0.54
C GLU A 95 32.79 -29.33 0.10
N ASP A 96 33.39 -29.71 -1.04
CA ASP A 96 34.51 -28.99 -1.65
C ASP A 96 34.12 -27.57 -2.10
N LEU A 97 32.94 -27.41 -2.69
CA LEU A 97 32.40 -26.12 -3.09
C LEU A 97 32.10 -25.24 -1.88
N ASN A 98 31.64 -25.84 -0.77
CA ASN A 98 31.36 -25.12 0.47
C ASN A 98 32.66 -24.57 1.08
N MET A 99 33.74 -25.35 1.02
CA MET A 99 35.07 -24.90 1.42
C MET A 99 35.58 -23.75 0.53
N LEU A 100 35.33 -23.79 -0.78
CA LEU A 100 35.67 -22.69 -1.69
C LEU A 100 34.89 -21.41 -1.36
N LEU A 101 33.59 -21.52 -1.06
CA LEU A 101 32.77 -20.37 -0.65
C LEU A 101 33.25 -19.74 0.65
N ARG A 102 33.59 -20.57 1.65
CA ARG A 102 34.12 -20.09 2.94
C ARG A 102 35.46 -19.37 2.77
N ALA A 103 36.37 -19.94 1.98
CA ALA A 103 37.65 -19.31 1.68
C ALA A 103 37.47 -17.96 0.97
N TRP A 104 36.56 -17.91 -0.01
CA TRP A 104 36.22 -16.67 -0.70
C TRP A 104 35.63 -15.61 0.24
N THR A 105 34.68 -15.99 1.10
CA THR A 105 34.03 -15.06 2.05
C THR A 105 35.04 -14.48 3.02
N ALA A 106 35.90 -15.32 3.61
CA ALA A 106 36.96 -14.88 4.51
C ALA A 106 37.96 -13.93 3.83
N GLU A 107 38.29 -14.17 2.55
CA GLU A 107 39.14 -13.27 1.76
C GLU A 107 38.51 -11.88 1.63
N GLN A 108 37.20 -11.80 1.35
CA GLN A 108 36.51 -10.51 1.19
C GLN A 108 36.37 -9.78 2.53
N GLU A 109 35.92 -10.47 3.59
CA GLU A 109 35.73 -9.90 4.92
C GLU A 109 37.03 -9.29 5.47
N CYS A 110 38.15 -9.98 5.28
CA CYS A 110 39.46 -9.48 5.73
C CYS A 110 39.78 -8.09 5.13
N ILE A 111 39.61 -7.94 3.82
CA ILE A 111 39.89 -6.67 3.14
C ILE A 111 38.87 -5.59 3.54
N LEU A 112 37.59 -5.95 3.64
CA LEU A 112 36.53 -5.03 4.04
C LEU A 112 36.73 -4.50 5.49
N ALA A 113 37.20 -5.35 6.40
CA ALA A 113 37.55 -4.94 7.76
C ALA A 113 38.66 -3.88 7.77
N GLU A 114 39.72 -4.07 6.98
CA GLU A 114 40.83 -3.10 6.88
C GLU A 114 40.35 -1.74 6.35
N VAL A 115 39.46 -1.76 5.37
CA VAL A 115 38.85 -0.56 4.78
C VAL A 115 38.01 0.17 5.82
N SER A 116 37.15 -0.56 6.54
CA SER A 116 36.37 0.00 7.64
C SER A 116 37.27 0.69 8.67
N GLN A 117 38.35 0.02 9.12
CA GLN A 117 39.25 0.56 10.13
C GLN A 117 40.01 1.82 9.68
N LEU A 118 40.51 1.86 8.45
CA LEU A 118 41.29 3.01 7.99
C LEU A 118 40.40 4.23 7.74
N PHE A 119 39.33 4.07 6.96
CA PHE A 119 38.53 5.19 6.47
C PHE A 119 37.61 5.76 7.57
N SER A 120 37.20 4.95 8.54
CA SER A 120 36.46 5.45 9.70
C SER A 120 37.35 6.23 10.69
N GLY A 121 38.67 6.04 10.64
CA GLY A 121 39.64 6.67 11.53
C GLY A 121 40.01 8.12 11.19
N PHE A 122 39.47 8.71 10.12
CA PHE A 122 39.70 10.11 9.79
C PHE A 122 39.04 11.03 10.82
N SER A 123 39.76 12.10 11.19
CA SER A 123 39.25 13.10 12.12
C SER A 123 38.18 13.98 11.46
N THR A 124 37.11 14.27 12.19
CA THR A 124 36.06 15.22 11.77
C THR A 124 36.43 16.68 12.07
N ILE A 125 37.46 16.91 12.88
CA ILE A 125 37.88 18.25 13.33
C ILE A 125 39.21 18.70 12.71
N GLU A 126 40.16 17.79 12.49
CA GLU A 126 41.50 18.10 11.96
C GLU A 126 41.66 17.56 10.53
N PRO A 127 41.66 18.43 9.50
CA PRO A 127 41.79 18.00 8.10
C PRO A 127 43.02 17.11 7.86
N GLY A 128 42.78 15.96 7.22
CA GLY A 128 43.84 15.02 6.82
C GLY A 128 44.42 14.14 7.94
N LYS A 129 44.03 14.33 9.21
CA LYS A 129 44.52 13.53 10.33
C LYS A 129 43.74 12.23 10.48
N ASN A 130 44.44 11.13 10.75
CA ASN A 130 43.83 9.83 11.00
C ASN A 130 44.34 9.24 12.32
N VAL A 131 43.45 8.82 13.22
CA VAL A 131 43.82 8.32 14.55
C VAL A 131 44.66 7.04 14.50
N LYS A 132 44.52 6.24 13.43
CA LYS A 132 45.29 5.01 13.22
C LYS A 132 46.72 5.26 12.72
N GLU A 133 47.05 6.48 12.29
CA GLU A 133 48.39 6.81 11.80
C GLU A 133 49.47 6.64 12.90
N LYS A 134 49.16 7.05 14.14
CA LYS A 134 50.09 6.98 15.29
C LYS A 134 50.40 5.55 15.73
N LEU A 135 49.43 4.64 15.61
CA LEU A 135 49.57 3.22 15.99
C LEU A 135 50.54 2.47 15.06
N ILE A 136 50.74 2.95 13.84
CA ILE A 136 51.56 2.30 12.81
C ILE A 136 53.00 2.86 12.81
N ALA A 137 53.19 4.14 13.16
CA ALA A 137 54.52 4.72 13.34
C ALA A 137 55.32 4.05 14.50
N ALA A 138 54.62 3.56 15.54
CA ALA A 138 55.23 2.86 16.67
C ALA A 138 55.71 1.42 16.35
N LYS A 139 55.22 0.80 15.26
CA LYS A 139 55.62 -0.57 14.85
C LYS A 139 56.83 -0.60 13.88
N ARG A 140 57.37 0.55 13.48
CA ARG A 140 58.45 0.65 12.45
C ARG A 140 59.87 0.30 12.91
N THR A 141 60.11 -0.06 14.18
CA THR A 141 61.49 -0.23 14.68
C THR A 141 62.05 -1.67 14.65
N LYS A 142 61.41 -2.67 14.03
CA LYS A 142 62.06 -3.98 13.80
C LYS A 142 61.70 -4.60 12.45
N ASP A 143 62.72 -4.98 11.70
CA ASP A 143 62.70 -5.53 10.35
C ASP A 143 61.65 -6.63 10.13
N SER A 144 60.60 -6.34 9.36
CA SER A 144 59.82 -7.31 8.57
C SER A 144 58.93 -6.59 7.54
N PRO A 145 58.60 -7.23 6.40
CA PRO A 145 57.65 -6.69 5.43
C PRO A 145 56.29 -6.49 6.10
N LEU A 146 55.53 -5.46 5.68
CA LEU A 146 54.21 -5.10 6.19
C LEU A 146 53.29 -6.34 6.36
N ASN A 147 53.29 -6.93 7.53
CA ASN A 147 52.26 -7.82 8.03
C ASN A 147 51.47 -7.01 9.06
N LEU A 148 50.37 -6.38 8.62
CA LEU A 148 49.40 -5.71 9.50
C LEU A 148 48.65 -6.73 10.40
N LEU A 149 48.85 -8.03 10.18
CA LEU A 149 48.30 -9.13 10.95
C LEU A 149 49.23 -9.55 12.11
N SER A 150 49.27 -8.75 13.17
CA SER A 150 49.56 -9.25 14.53
C SER A 150 49.22 -8.17 15.54
N ASP A 151 47.98 -8.17 16.03
CA ASP A 151 47.58 -7.76 17.40
C ASP A 151 46.06 -7.64 17.55
N ALA A 152 45.28 -8.57 16.98
CA ALA A 152 43.87 -8.75 17.36
C ALA A 152 43.69 -9.96 18.31
N THR A 153 44.73 -10.34 19.05
CA THR A 153 44.63 -11.36 20.11
C THR A 153 45.41 -10.96 21.36
N LYS A 154 44.68 -10.33 22.30
CA LYS A 154 44.85 -10.23 23.78
C LYS A 154 44.32 -8.84 24.17
N GLU A 155 43.11 -8.68 24.66
CA GLU A 155 42.45 -9.37 25.78
C GLU A 155 41.08 -9.94 25.31
N LYS A 156 40.81 -11.25 25.37
CA LYS A 156 40.73 -12.12 26.55
C LYS A 156 41.42 -13.46 26.28
N SER A 157 42.12 -13.98 27.30
CA SER A 157 43.00 -15.15 27.20
C SER A 157 42.27 -16.49 27.02
N GLY A 158 42.70 -17.28 26.03
CA GLY A 158 42.48 -18.72 25.93
C GLY A 158 43.43 -19.29 24.87
N SER A 159 44.34 -20.17 25.26
CA SER A 159 45.54 -20.58 24.52
C SER A 159 45.29 -21.41 23.25
N SER A 160 45.79 -20.95 22.11
CA SER A 160 46.07 -21.80 20.93
C SER A 160 47.39 -22.56 21.12
N GLY A 161 47.31 -23.88 21.25
CA GLY A 161 48.44 -24.79 21.09
C GLY A 161 48.25 -25.60 19.80
N ILE A 162 49.11 -25.36 18.81
CA ILE A 162 49.24 -26.19 17.61
C ILE A 162 49.72 -27.57 18.04
N ILE A 163 48.97 -28.66 17.81
CA ILE A 163 49.55 -30.00 17.67
C ILE A 163 48.82 -30.79 16.59
N THR A 164 49.63 -31.23 15.63
CA THR A 164 49.44 -32.22 14.57
C THR A 164 48.69 -33.50 14.99
N ASN A 165 47.78 -33.99 14.15
CA ASN A 165 47.33 -35.38 14.25
C ASN A 165 48.36 -36.31 13.59
N LYS A 166 49.09 -37.04 14.44
CA LYS A 166 49.70 -38.34 14.09
C LYS A 166 48.85 -39.41 14.78
N TYR A 167 48.37 -40.37 13.99
CA TYR A 167 47.82 -41.65 14.45
C TYR A 167 48.81 -42.33 15.43
N ASP A 168 48.36 -42.87 16.57
CA ASP A 168 48.10 -44.31 16.73
C ASP A 168 47.80 -44.75 18.20
N SER A 169 46.81 -45.64 18.32
CA SER A 169 46.63 -46.75 19.28
C SER A 169 46.57 -46.59 20.83
N LYS A 170 45.60 -47.34 21.39
CA LYS A 170 45.49 -47.98 22.73
C LYS A 170 44.61 -47.31 23.81
N ALA A 171 43.42 -47.91 23.96
CA ALA A 171 42.69 -48.35 25.17
C ALA A 171 43.37 -48.06 26.55
N THR A 172 42.68 -47.72 27.64
CA THR A 172 41.51 -48.37 28.28
C THR A 172 40.85 -47.49 29.37
N SER A 173 39.51 -47.59 29.45
CA SER A 173 38.55 -47.51 30.58
C SER A 173 38.80 -46.70 31.88
N GLU A 174 37.68 -46.07 32.30
CA GLU A 174 37.21 -45.82 33.67
C GLU A 174 37.60 -44.51 34.38
N LYS A 175 36.85 -43.44 34.05
CA LYS A 175 35.93 -42.70 34.94
C LYS A 175 35.17 -41.67 34.10
N GLN A 176 33.85 -41.64 34.16
CA GLN A 176 33.01 -40.59 33.55
C GLN A 176 33.11 -39.29 34.39
N PRO A 177 33.42 -38.16 33.75
CA PRO A 177 32.82 -36.88 34.10
C PRO A 177 32.10 -36.25 32.90
N GLU A 178 31.06 -35.48 33.21
CA GLU A 178 30.14 -34.79 32.30
C GLU A 178 30.83 -34.05 31.15
N TYR A 179 30.47 -34.41 29.91
CA TYR A 179 30.74 -33.59 28.73
C TYR A 179 29.77 -32.41 28.69
N ARG A 180 30.27 -31.26 29.14
CA ARG A 180 29.63 -29.94 28.98
C ARG A 180 29.59 -29.60 27.49
N LYS A 181 28.38 -29.35 26.99
CA LYS A 181 28.03 -28.88 25.64
C LYS A 181 29.03 -27.83 25.10
N LEU A 182 29.73 -28.15 24.02
CA LEU A 182 30.20 -27.14 23.08
C LEU A 182 29.00 -26.77 22.20
N SER A 183 28.34 -25.67 22.54
CA SER A 183 27.29 -25.05 21.74
C SER A 183 27.86 -24.50 20.44
N LYS A 184 27.22 -24.89 19.34
CA LYS A 184 27.32 -24.32 18.00
C LYS A 184 27.10 -22.81 18.08
N THR A 185 28.08 -21.99 17.70
CA THR A 185 27.83 -20.58 17.38
C THR A 185 27.10 -20.50 16.05
N TYR A 186 25.89 -19.94 16.11
CA TYR A 186 24.99 -19.63 15.00
C TYR A 186 25.63 -18.70 13.96
N TYR A 187 25.39 -18.96 12.67
CA TYR A 187 25.84 -18.15 11.54
C TYR A 187 24.97 -16.88 11.44
N ALA A 188 25.58 -15.71 11.60
CA ALA A 188 24.96 -14.39 11.40
C ALA A 188 25.45 -13.78 10.07
N LYS A 189 24.58 -13.04 9.35
CA LYS A 189 24.97 -12.22 8.20
C LYS A 189 26.18 -11.33 8.56
N SER A 190 27.15 -11.23 7.65
CA SER A 190 28.45 -10.59 7.92
C SER A 190 28.30 -9.13 8.37
N ASN A 191 28.64 -8.83 9.63
CA ASN A 191 28.70 -7.47 10.20
C ASN A 191 30.11 -6.88 10.14
N VAL A 192 30.94 -7.35 9.20
CA VAL A 192 32.36 -7.02 9.14
C VAL A 192 32.66 -5.53 9.09
N ILE A 193 31.81 -4.71 8.45
CA ILE A 193 32.02 -3.25 8.39
C ILE A 193 31.72 -2.58 9.73
N PRO A 194 30.49 -2.63 10.30
CA PRO A 194 30.19 -2.00 11.60
C PRO A 194 31.08 -2.49 12.75
N ASP A 195 31.44 -3.78 12.76
CA ASP A 195 32.25 -4.38 13.83
C ASP A 195 33.69 -3.87 13.86
N ASN A 196 34.16 -3.28 12.74
CA ASN A 196 35.52 -2.82 12.55
C ASN A 196 35.66 -1.29 12.44
N LEU A 197 34.60 -0.52 12.73
CA LEU A 197 34.67 0.94 12.74
C LEU A 197 35.51 1.47 13.91
N VAL A 198 36.27 2.54 13.65
CA VAL A 198 36.95 3.32 14.68
C VAL A 198 35.94 4.27 15.32
N THR A 199 35.61 4.05 16.58
CA THR A 199 34.53 4.76 17.29
C THR A 199 35.04 5.76 18.33
N GLU A 200 36.30 6.19 18.21
CA GLU A 200 36.89 7.22 19.07
C GLU A 200 36.20 8.59 18.84
N GLU A 201 36.20 9.47 19.84
CA GLU A 201 35.61 10.81 19.70
C GLU A 201 36.23 11.60 18.54
N ASN A 202 35.42 12.40 17.85
CA ASN A 202 35.82 13.23 16.71
C ASN A 202 36.40 12.44 15.52
N THR A 203 35.96 11.21 15.32
CA THR A 203 36.27 10.39 14.14
C THR A 203 35.06 10.19 13.25
N LEU A 204 35.28 9.88 11.97
CA LEU A 204 34.19 9.60 11.04
C LEU A 204 33.41 8.33 11.42
N GLY A 205 34.05 7.36 12.09
CA GLY A 205 33.45 6.07 12.41
C GLY A 205 32.34 6.11 13.45
N ILE A 206 32.36 7.03 14.43
CA ILE A 206 31.23 7.17 15.35
C ILE A 206 29.98 7.66 14.60
N LEU A 207 30.13 8.59 13.66
CA LEU A 207 29.04 9.09 12.83
C LEU A 207 28.53 8.00 11.86
N MET A 208 29.44 7.23 11.27
CA MET A 208 29.06 6.10 10.42
C MET A 208 28.35 5.00 11.19
N LYS A 209 28.77 4.71 12.43
CA LYS A 209 28.08 3.74 13.28
C LYS A 209 26.64 4.16 13.54
N THR A 210 26.44 5.42 13.93
CA THR A 210 25.09 6.00 14.09
C THR A 210 24.30 5.95 12.79
N ALA A 211 24.92 6.29 11.65
CA ALA A 211 24.26 6.20 10.34
C ALA A 211 23.82 4.76 10.02
N PHE A 212 24.65 3.74 10.26
CA PHE A 212 24.29 2.34 10.05
C PHE A 212 23.18 1.88 10.99
N ASP A 213 23.24 2.28 12.27
CA ASP A 213 22.23 1.90 13.27
C ASP A 213 20.86 2.53 12.98
N GLU A 214 20.83 3.79 12.52
CA GLU A 214 19.59 4.52 12.21
C GLU A 214 19.02 4.20 10.82
N THR A 215 19.81 3.60 9.92
CA THR A 215 19.38 3.24 8.55
C THR A 215 19.37 1.72 8.32
N ARG A 216 19.19 0.91 9.37
CA ARG A 216 19.13 -0.55 9.27
C ARG A 216 18.09 -0.99 8.25
N GLY A 217 18.51 -1.75 7.23
CA GLY A 217 17.67 -2.21 6.13
C GLY A 217 17.43 -1.18 5.01
N GLY A 218 18.01 0.02 5.11
CA GLY A 218 17.97 1.06 4.09
C GLY A 218 18.89 0.81 2.90
N SER A 219 18.76 1.65 1.87
CA SER A 219 19.63 1.64 0.69
C SER A 219 21.00 2.28 0.97
N VAL A 220 21.97 2.04 0.08
CA VAL A 220 23.29 2.71 0.14
C VAL A 220 23.14 4.24 0.21
N ASN A 221 22.16 4.80 -0.52
CA ASN A 221 21.94 6.24 -0.56
C ASN A 221 21.38 6.78 0.76
N ASP A 222 20.59 5.99 1.49
CA ASP A 222 20.04 6.38 2.79
C ASP A 222 21.16 6.48 3.83
N ILE A 223 22.08 5.49 3.83
CA ILE A 223 23.28 5.50 4.67
C ILE A 223 24.13 6.73 4.35
N ILE A 224 24.41 6.99 3.07
CA ILE A 224 25.22 8.15 2.63
C ILE A 224 24.56 9.46 3.04
N ALA A 225 23.26 9.61 2.78
CA ALA A 225 22.53 10.83 3.12
C ALA A 225 22.56 11.08 4.63
N LYS A 226 22.28 10.05 5.43
CA LYS A 226 22.31 10.16 6.89
C LYS A 226 23.70 10.49 7.42
N ALA A 227 24.73 9.79 6.94
CA ALA A 227 26.11 10.06 7.32
C ALA A 227 26.54 11.50 6.96
N ARG A 228 26.15 12.02 5.78
CA ARG A 228 26.42 13.40 5.38
C ARG A 228 25.73 14.43 6.26
N ILE A 229 24.49 14.16 6.70
CA ILE A 229 23.77 15.03 7.66
C ILE A 229 24.54 15.07 8.98
N LEU A 230 24.86 13.90 9.55
CA LEU A 230 25.61 13.80 10.80
C LEU A 230 26.98 14.47 10.71
N VAL A 231 27.66 14.34 9.57
CA VAL A 231 28.93 15.03 9.32
C VAL A 231 28.75 16.54 9.25
N ASN A 232 27.74 17.05 8.53
CA ASN A 232 27.49 18.49 8.47
C ASN A 232 27.16 19.08 9.85
N GLU A 233 26.47 18.35 10.72
CA GLU A 233 26.15 18.81 12.08
C GLU A 233 27.34 18.82 13.05
N ASN A 234 28.32 17.92 12.83
CA ASN A 234 29.40 17.65 13.78
C ASN A 234 30.80 18.09 13.28
N VAL A 235 30.89 18.72 12.10
CA VAL A 235 32.14 19.20 11.51
C VAL A 235 32.21 20.73 11.53
N ASP A 236 33.35 21.28 11.94
CA ASP A 236 33.58 22.73 11.94
C ASP A 236 33.64 23.28 10.51
N HIS A 237 32.55 23.94 10.09
CA HIS A 237 32.42 24.50 8.75
C HIS A 237 33.47 25.55 8.40
N ALA A 238 34.03 26.28 9.37
CA ALA A 238 35.04 27.29 9.10
C ALA A 238 36.38 26.67 8.71
N VAL A 239 36.79 25.61 9.41
CA VAL A 239 38.06 24.89 9.16
C VAL A 239 38.02 24.14 7.83
N TRP A 240 36.91 23.46 7.53
CA TRP A 240 36.82 22.66 6.31
C TRP A 240 36.48 23.46 5.04
N ALA A 241 35.97 24.69 5.17
CA ALA A 241 35.77 25.59 4.04
C ALA A 241 37.10 26.03 3.38
N GLU A 242 38.20 26.05 4.14
CA GLU A 242 39.54 26.38 3.62
C GLU A 242 40.18 25.23 2.83
N GLN A 243 39.71 23.99 3.00
CA GLN A 243 40.25 22.78 2.35
C GLN A 243 39.16 21.88 1.74
N PRO A 244 38.39 22.36 0.76
CA PRO A 244 37.25 21.63 0.18
C PRO A 244 37.68 20.31 -0.50
N GLU A 245 38.82 20.30 -1.18
CA GLU A 245 39.35 19.08 -1.81
C GLU A 245 39.74 18.00 -0.78
N MET A 246 40.28 18.41 0.37
CA MET A 246 40.60 17.48 1.47
C MET A 246 39.31 16.89 2.05
N LYS A 247 38.29 17.73 2.31
CA LYS A 247 36.98 17.27 2.83
C LYS A 247 36.36 16.24 1.90
N GLU A 248 36.30 16.54 0.61
CA GLU A 248 35.70 15.65 -0.39
C GLU A 248 36.41 14.28 -0.40
N PHE A 249 37.74 14.27 -0.29
CA PHE A 249 38.52 13.04 -0.32
C PHE A 249 38.47 12.22 0.99
N VAL A 250 38.70 12.84 2.15
CA VAL A 250 38.84 12.11 3.43
C VAL A 250 37.54 11.89 4.17
N ILE A 251 36.50 12.69 3.88
CA ILE A 251 35.18 12.57 4.49
C ILE A 251 34.18 12.01 3.48
N ASP A 252 33.88 12.73 2.40
CA ASP A 252 32.76 12.37 1.53
C ASP A 252 32.99 11.03 0.81
N GLN A 253 34.17 10.82 0.22
CA GLN A 253 34.49 9.54 -0.42
C GLN A 253 34.66 8.40 0.59
N SER A 254 35.08 8.67 1.82
CA SER A 254 35.16 7.68 2.90
C SER A 254 33.76 7.19 3.31
N ILE A 255 32.78 8.09 3.40
CA ILE A 255 31.38 7.76 3.66
C ILE A 255 30.83 6.88 2.55
N GLU A 256 31.02 7.28 1.30
CA GLU A 256 30.55 6.50 0.14
C GLU A 256 31.19 5.12 0.14
N LEU A 257 32.50 5.03 0.38
CA LEU A 257 33.23 3.76 0.40
C LEU A 257 32.73 2.83 1.51
N MET A 258 32.55 3.34 2.72
CA MET A 258 32.03 2.56 3.85
C MET A 258 30.58 2.12 3.64
N ALA A 259 29.74 2.96 3.02
CA ALA A 259 28.35 2.61 2.71
C ALA A 259 28.27 1.52 1.63
N TYR A 260 29.01 1.65 0.53
CA TYR A 260 29.03 0.63 -0.53
C TYR A 260 29.66 -0.68 -0.05
N THR A 261 30.73 -0.64 0.74
CA THR A 261 31.35 -1.85 1.30
C THR A 261 30.46 -2.53 2.34
N HIS A 262 29.71 -1.77 3.14
CA HIS A 262 28.70 -2.32 4.05
C HIS A 262 27.63 -3.09 3.28
N VAL A 263 27.01 -2.46 2.28
CA VAL A 263 25.98 -3.13 1.48
C VAL A 263 26.54 -4.30 0.67
N LEU A 264 27.79 -4.21 0.19
CA LEU A 264 28.45 -5.34 -0.46
C LEU A 264 28.62 -6.54 0.49
N SER A 265 29.02 -6.31 1.75
CA SER A 265 29.15 -7.39 2.76
C SER A 265 27.82 -8.08 3.07
N GLN A 266 26.71 -7.33 3.07
CA GLN A 266 25.36 -7.88 3.26
C GLN A 266 24.87 -8.71 2.06
N ARG A 267 25.53 -8.59 0.90
CA ARG A 267 25.20 -9.30 -0.35
C ARG A 267 26.09 -10.52 -0.59
N MET A 268 27.02 -10.83 0.30
CA MET A 268 27.86 -12.03 0.20
C MET A 268 27.06 -13.28 0.63
N PRO A 269 27.03 -14.35 -0.17
CA PRO A 269 26.39 -15.60 0.24
C PRO A 269 27.20 -16.30 1.33
N ASP A 270 26.52 -16.78 2.36
CA ASP A 270 27.06 -17.48 3.53
C ASP A 270 27.01 -19.01 3.40
N VAL A 271 26.06 -19.52 2.62
CA VAL A 271 25.89 -20.94 2.29
C VAL A 271 25.72 -21.14 0.78
N LEU A 272 26.05 -22.35 0.28
CA LEU A 272 25.92 -22.68 -1.14
C LEU A 272 24.49 -22.56 -1.67
N ALA A 273 23.49 -22.86 -0.83
CA ALA A 273 22.07 -22.69 -1.19
C ALA A 273 21.73 -21.25 -1.60
N ASN A 274 22.41 -20.26 -1.00
CA ASN A 274 22.21 -18.83 -1.28
C ASN A 274 23.01 -18.33 -2.50
N VAL A 275 23.84 -19.19 -3.11
CA VAL A 275 24.54 -18.88 -4.37
C VAL A 275 23.56 -19.09 -5.53
N SER A 276 22.77 -18.06 -5.83
CA SER A 276 21.78 -18.04 -6.92
C SER A 276 22.10 -17.00 -7.98
N VAL A 277 21.47 -17.07 -9.15
CA VAL A 277 21.63 -16.09 -10.23
C VAL A 277 21.33 -14.67 -9.73
N ALA A 278 20.19 -14.48 -9.06
CA ALA A 278 19.76 -13.18 -8.54
C ALA A 278 20.74 -12.61 -7.50
N GLN A 279 21.25 -13.47 -6.61
CA GLN A 279 22.21 -13.04 -5.58
C GLN A 279 23.55 -12.63 -6.21
N VAL A 280 24.06 -13.41 -7.16
CA VAL A 280 25.31 -13.11 -7.88
C VAL A 280 25.18 -11.82 -8.68
N ASP A 281 24.06 -11.61 -9.37
CA ASP A 281 23.80 -10.38 -10.13
C ASP A 281 23.72 -9.15 -9.21
N THR A 282 23.03 -9.27 -8.07
CA THR A 282 22.92 -8.18 -7.09
C THR A 282 24.28 -7.84 -6.47
N TYR A 283 25.09 -8.85 -6.13
CA TYR A 283 26.47 -8.65 -5.68
C TYR A 283 27.30 -7.93 -6.75
N LYS A 284 27.23 -8.38 -8.01
CA LYS A 284 27.96 -7.81 -9.15
C LYS A 284 27.60 -6.36 -9.44
N LEU A 285 26.32 -5.99 -9.34
CA LEU A 285 25.87 -4.60 -9.49
C LEU A 285 26.48 -3.69 -8.42
N THR A 286 26.45 -4.11 -7.15
CA THR A 286 27.08 -3.38 -6.04
C THR A 286 28.58 -3.24 -6.25
N LEU A 287 29.21 -4.34 -6.64
CA LEU A 287 30.65 -4.40 -6.86
C LEU A 287 31.06 -3.43 -7.97
N LYS A 288 30.29 -3.35 -9.07
CA LYS A 288 30.53 -2.40 -10.16
C LYS A 288 30.51 -0.95 -9.67
N GLN A 289 29.58 -0.60 -8.78
CA GLN A 289 29.50 0.75 -8.20
C GLN A 289 30.69 1.03 -7.27
N LEU A 290 31.02 0.08 -6.40
CA LEU A 290 32.19 0.17 -5.52
C LEU A 290 33.48 0.36 -6.32
N CYS A 291 33.66 -0.39 -7.41
CA CYS A 291 34.85 -0.30 -8.25
C CYS A 291 35.01 1.05 -8.94
N ALA A 292 33.91 1.65 -9.40
CA ALA A 292 33.94 3.00 -9.94
C ALA A 292 34.43 4.02 -8.89
N LEU A 293 34.02 3.85 -7.63
CA LEU A 293 34.47 4.70 -6.52
C LEU A 293 35.96 4.47 -6.19
N VAL A 294 36.40 3.22 -6.17
CA VAL A 294 37.81 2.85 -5.94
C VAL A 294 38.71 3.44 -7.04
N ASP A 295 38.27 3.43 -8.29
CA ASP A 295 39.01 4.06 -9.41
C ASP A 295 39.11 5.58 -9.24
N GLN A 296 38.05 6.24 -8.77
CA GLN A 296 38.09 7.67 -8.47
C GLN A 296 39.05 7.99 -7.30
N LEU A 297 38.99 7.18 -6.24
CA LEU A 297 39.92 7.29 -5.10
C LEU A 297 41.37 7.12 -5.54
N LYS A 298 41.65 6.17 -6.45
CA LYS A 298 42.98 5.91 -7.01
C LYS A 298 43.56 7.12 -7.76
N VAL A 299 42.73 7.90 -8.44
CA VAL A 299 43.18 9.13 -9.12
C VAL A 299 43.40 10.27 -8.14
N ARG A 300 42.51 10.43 -7.15
CA ARG A 300 42.54 11.56 -6.22
C ARG A 300 43.62 11.45 -5.14
N TYR A 301 43.87 10.25 -4.59
CA TYR A 301 44.86 10.08 -3.52
C TYR A 301 46.29 10.45 -3.94
N GLN A 302 46.59 10.43 -5.25
CA GLN A 302 47.89 10.84 -5.77
C GLN A 302 48.11 12.36 -5.65
N LYS A 303 47.03 13.14 -5.81
CA LYS A 303 47.05 14.61 -5.83
C LYS A 303 46.88 15.23 -4.44
N ILE A 304 46.21 14.51 -3.54
CA ILE A 304 45.91 14.98 -2.19
C ILE A 304 47.21 15.01 -1.34
N GLU A 305 47.36 16.05 -0.52
CA GLU A 305 48.47 16.21 0.43
C GLU A 305 48.13 15.52 1.76
N LEU A 306 48.58 14.28 1.91
CA LEU A 306 48.53 13.51 3.17
C LEU A 306 49.94 13.19 3.64
N SER A 307 50.07 12.75 4.89
CA SER A 307 51.35 12.27 5.41
C SER A 307 51.89 11.10 4.56
N PRO A 308 53.23 10.96 4.44
CA PRO A 308 53.83 9.87 3.66
C PRO A 308 53.39 8.48 4.13
N ASN A 309 53.14 8.33 5.43
CA ASN A 309 52.73 7.05 6.02
C ASN A 309 51.29 6.71 5.67
N LEU A 310 50.38 7.67 5.79
CA LEU A 310 48.97 7.49 5.46
C LEU A 310 48.77 7.27 3.96
N LYS A 311 49.50 8.01 3.12
CA LYS A 311 49.47 7.85 1.66
C LYS A 311 49.92 6.45 1.21
N ALA A 312 50.92 5.87 1.88
CA ALA A 312 51.36 4.50 1.62
C ALA A 312 50.30 3.45 2.01
N LEU A 313 49.67 3.60 3.18
CA LEU A 313 48.62 2.70 3.66
C LEU A 313 47.38 2.74 2.76
N MET A 314 46.93 3.94 2.39
CA MET A 314 45.83 4.11 1.45
C MET A 314 46.14 3.46 0.10
N GLY A 315 47.38 3.57 -0.41
CA GLY A 315 47.80 2.90 -1.64
C GLY A 315 47.67 1.38 -1.59
N VAL A 316 48.03 0.76 -0.46
CA VAL A 316 47.86 -0.69 -0.25
C VAL A 316 46.38 -1.07 -0.23
N LEU A 317 45.55 -0.38 0.55
CA LEU A 317 44.12 -0.71 0.65
C LEU A 317 43.35 -0.47 -0.65
N ILE A 318 43.67 0.60 -1.38
CA ILE A 318 43.09 0.85 -2.71
C ILE A 318 43.46 -0.29 -3.67
N THR A 319 44.67 -0.83 -3.55
CA THR A 319 45.10 -2.00 -4.35
C THR A 319 44.34 -3.27 -3.95
N HIS A 320 44.15 -3.53 -2.66
CA HIS A 320 43.35 -4.67 -2.17
C HIS A 320 41.87 -4.55 -2.60
N LEU A 321 41.27 -3.36 -2.47
CA LEU A 321 39.92 -3.05 -2.95
C LEU A 321 39.79 -3.25 -4.47
N SER A 322 40.81 -2.86 -5.23
CA SER A 322 40.86 -3.12 -6.67
C SER A 322 40.94 -4.63 -6.98
N GLY A 323 41.46 -5.46 -6.08
CA GLY A 323 41.43 -6.92 -6.18
C GLY A 323 40.04 -7.51 -5.98
N ILE A 324 39.25 -6.94 -5.06
CA ILE A 324 37.84 -7.30 -4.83
C ILE A 324 36.99 -7.07 -6.09
N CYS A 325 37.32 -6.08 -6.92
CA CYS A 325 36.59 -5.78 -8.14
C CYS A 325 36.45 -6.93 -9.14
N CYS A 326 37.29 -7.96 -9.03
CA CYS A 326 37.23 -9.17 -9.85
C CYS A 326 36.62 -10.38 -9.11
N SER A 327 36.20 -10.22 -7.85
CA SER A 327 35.77 -11.34 -6.99
C SER A 327 34.41 -11.93 -7.37
N ALA A 328 33.55 -11.17 -8.06
CA ALA A 328 32.28 -11.67 -8.60
C ALA A 328 32.47 -12.83 -9.59
N LYS A 329 33.59 -12.86 -10.34
CA LYS A 329 33.85 -13.95 -11.28
C LYS A 329 34.04 -15.30 -10.60
N LYS A 330 34.59 -15.30 -9.37
CA LYS A 330 34.75 -16.51 -8.55
C LYS A 330 33.38 -17.09 -8.15
N LEU A 331 32.42 -16.23 -7.80
CA LEU A 331 31.04 -16.66 -7.49
C LEU A 331 30.28 -17.16 -8.72
N GLU A 332 30.46 -16.54 -9.89
CA GLU A 332 29.87 -17.03 -11.15
C GLU A 332 30.32 -18.46 -11.48
N ILE A 333 31.62 -18.75 -11.33
CA ILE A 333 32.19 -20.09 -11.57
C ILE A 333 31.63 -21.10 -10.56
N LEU A 334 31.50 -20.69 -9.29
CA LEU A 334 30.94 -21.52 -8.24
C LEU A 334 29.48 -21.89 -8.56
N LEU A 335 28.68 -20.92 -9.00
CA LEU A 335 27.28 -21.13 -9.44
C LEU A 335 27.19 -22.10 -10.62
N GLU A 336 28.07 -21.98 -11.61
CA GLU A 336 28.11 -22.86 -12.78
C GLU A 336 28.38 -24.33 -12.38
N GLU A 337 29.35 -24.56 -11.49
CA GLU A 337 29.67 -25.92 -11.01
C GLU A 337 28.55 -26.49 -10.11
N ILE A 338 27.90 -25.66 -9.28
CA ILE A 338 26.72 -26.06 -8.50
C ILE A 338 25.63 -26.58 -9.44
N ASN A 339 25.29 -25.82 -10.48
CA ASN A 339 24.23 -26.17 -11.41
C ASN A 339 24.55 -27.47 -12.18
N LYS A 340 25.79 -27.62 -12.63
CA LYS A 340 26.27 -28.84 -13.28
C LYS A 340 26.14 -30.09 -12.38
N ARG A 341 26.44 -29.98 -11.09
CA ARG A 341 26.27 -31.09 -10.14
C ARG A 341 24.79 -31.39 -9.87
N LYS A 342 23.95 -30.36 -9.74
CA LYS A 342 22.49 -30.53 -9.64
C LYS A 342 21.93 -31.31 -10.82
N GLU A 343 22.31 -30.97 -12.04
CA GLU A 343 21.89 -31.68 -13.25
C GLU A 343 22.27 -33.17 -13.21
N ASN A 344 23.50 -33.50 -12.80
CA ASN A 344 23.97 -34.88 -12.67
C ASN A 344 23.19 -35.68 -11.61
N ILE A 345 22.87 -35.06 -10.47
CA ILE A 345 22.05 -35.69 -9.42
C ILE A 345 20.63 -35.93 -9.93
N ILE A 346 20.03 -34.94 -10.60
CA ILE A 346 18.70 -35.05 -11.23
C ILE A 346 18.63 -36.22 -12.21
N ILE A 347 19.67 -36.41 -13.02
CA ILE A 347 19.76 -37.55 -13.96
C ILE A 347 19.70 -38.88 -13.22
N ARG A 348 20.42 -39.02 -12.08
CA ARG A 348 20.44 -40.26 -11.28
C ARG A 348 19.11 -40.56 -10.58
N LEU A 349 18.30 -39.55 -10.28
CA LEU A 349 17.01 -39.68 -9.59
C LEU A 349 15.81 -39.97 -10.52
N ARG A 350 16.00 -39.90 -11.85
CA ARG A 350 14.98 -40.23 -12.84
C ARG A 350 14.87 -41.74 -13.01
N LEU A 351 13.66 -42.28 -12.84
CA LEU A 351 13.38 -43.70 -13.06
C LEU A 351 13.82 -44.17 -14.47
N SER A 352 13.57 -43.35 -15.50
CA SER A 352 13.90 -43.70 -16.90
C SER A 352 15.40 -43.89 -17.14
N GLU A 353 16.25 -43.13 -16.44
CA GLU A 353 17.70 -43.25 -16.54
C GLU A 353 18.22 -44.32 -15.59
N TYR A 354 17.67 -44.41 -14.39
CA TYR A 354 18.02 -45.41 -13.39
C TYR A 354 17.80 -46.85 -13.92
N ILE A 355 16.72 -47.11 -14.65
CA ILE A 355 16.43 -48.43 -15.26
C ILE A 355 17.50 -48.82 -16.28
N LYS A 356 18.07 -47.87 -17.04
CA LYS A 356 19.13 -48.17 -18.03
C LYS A 356 20.39 -48.71 -17.36
N LEU A 357 20.66 -48.26 -16.13
CA LEU A 357 21.80 -48.70 -15.32
C LEU A 357 21.49 -49.97 -14.50
N HIS A 358 20.20 -50.22 -14.18
CA HIS A 358 19.75 -51.32 -13.34
C HIS A 358 18.65 -52.15 -14.03
N PRO A 359 18.97 -52.95 -15.06
CA PRO A 359 17.98 -53.70 -15.86
C PRO A 359 17.27 -54.82 -15.09
N GLY A 360 17.76 -55.20 -13.90
CA GLY A 360 17.18 -56.24 -13.04
C GLY A 360 16.05 -55.77 -12.11
N LEU A 361 15.42 -54.63 -12.42
CA LEU A 361 14.35 -54.03 -11.65
C LEU A 361 13.05 -54.85 -11.79
N GLU A 362 12.53 -55.40 -10.70
CA GLU A 362 11.32 -56.25 -10.71
C GLU A 362 10.23 -55.71 -9.78
N HIS A 363 8.95 -55.82 -10.15
CA HIS A 363 7.84 -55.44 -9.25
C HIS A 363 7.42 -56.63 -8.39
N LYS A 364 7.85 -56.65 -7.12
CA LYS A 364 7.59 -57.76 -6.18
C LYS A 364 6.70 -57.40 -4.98
N ALA A 365 6.28 -56.14 -4.80
CA ALA A 365 5.56 -55.67 -3.60
C ALA A 365 6.31 -55.94 -2.28
N GLY A 366 7.64 -55.80 -2.33
CA GLY A 366 8.54 -56.14 -1.22
C GLY A 366 9.96 -56.37 -1.69
N VAL A 367 10.82 -56.85 -0.79
CA VAL A 367 12.26 -56.99 -1.02
C VAL A 367 12.82 -58.19 -0.28
N GLU A 368 13.80 -58.86 -0.89
CA GLU A 368 14.56 -59.94 -0.26
C GLU A 368 15.66 -59.36 0.65
N PRO A 369 16.06 -60.03 1.74
CA PRO A 369 17.24 -59.64 2.49
C PRO A 369 18.47 -59.51 1.59
N GLY A 370 19.17 -58.38 1.66
CA GLY A 370 20.28 -58.00 0.78
C GLY A 370 19.87 -57.37 -0.55
N GLY A 371 18.57 -57.15 -0.78
CA GLY A 371 18.05 -56.43 -1.94
C GLY A 371 17.84 -54.92 -1.69
N THR A 372 17.46 -54.19 -2.75
CA THR A 372 17.06 -52.78 -2.68
C THR A 372 15.58 -52.63 -3.05
N PHE A 373 14.78 -52.07 -2.15
CA PHE A 373 13.40 -51.67 -2.38
C PHE A 373 13.38 -50.28 -3.03
N ILE A 374 12.64 -50.12 -4.11
CA ILE A 374 12.59 -48.89 -4.90
C ILE A 374 11.18 -48.35 -4.87
N LEU A 375 11.01 -47.16 -4.29
CA LEU A 375 9.78 -46.38 -4.33
C LEU A 375 9.79 -45.52 -5.59
N VAL A 376 8.71 -45.54 -6.34
CA VAL A 376 8.52 -44.67 -7.50
C VAL A 376 7.42 -43.67 -7.22
N TYR A 377 7.75 -42.39 -7.32
CA TYR A 377 6.83 -41.30 -7.02
C TYR A 377 6.64 -40.35 -8.20
N LEU A 378 5.51 -39.64 -8.19
CA LEU A 378 5.14 -38.69 -9.22
C LEU A 378 5.32 -37.25 -8.71
N ASN A 379 6.08 -36.45 -9.46
CA ASN A 379 6.05 -35.00 -9.32
C ASN A 379 5.27 -34.35 -10.46
N LYS A 380 4.35 -33.45 -10.13
CA LYS A 380 3.75 -32.54 -11.13
C LYS A 380 4.85 -31.55 -11.52
N ALA A 381 5.28 -31.58 -12.78
CA ALA A 381 6.12 -30.51 -13.32
C ALA A 381 5.28 -29.23 -13.33
N GLN A 382 5.63 -28.25 -12.51
CA GLN A 382 5.22 -26.88 -12.79
C GLN A 382 6.02 -26.46 -14.02
N ALA A 383 5.35 -26.45 -15.17
CA ALA A 383 5.87 -25.69 -16.28
C ALA A 383 5.62 -24.22 -15.93
N GLU A 384 6.64 -23.49 -15.49
CA GLU A 384 6.60 -22.06 -15.73
C GLU A 384 6.53 -21.85 -17.25
N PRO A 385 5.58 -21.06 -17.75
CA PRO A 385 5.54 -20.76 -19.17
C PRO A 385 6.82 -20.01 -19.54
N ALA A 386 7.57 -20.54 -20.50
CA ALA A 386 8.74 -19.85 -21.04
C ALA A 386 8.36 -18.39 -21.41
N PRO A 387 9.21 -17.39 -21.09
CA PRO A 387 8.94 -16.00 -21.44
C PRO A 387 8.75 -15.89 -22.96
N GLY A 388 7.51 -15.66 -23.40
CA GLY A 388 7.15 -15.51 -24.82
C GLY A 388 6.30 -16.63 -25.43
N SER A 389 5.83 -17.62 -24.67
CA SER A 389 4.85 -18.61 -25.16
C SER A 389 3.41 -18.07 -25.13
N ILE A 390 2.72 -18.01 -26.28
CA ILE A 390 1.31 -17.61 -26.42
C ILE A 390 0.33 -18.71 -25.93
N LEU A 391 0.82 -19.79 -25.32
CA LEU A 391 0.01 -20.91 -24.82
C LEU A 391 -0.27 -20.85 -23.30
N GLY A 392 -0.43 -19.65 -22.76
CA GLY A 392 -0.93 -19.41 -21.39
C GLY A 392 -2.44 -19.18 -21.34
N ILE A 393 -3.24 -20.02 -22.02
CA ILE A 393 -4.70 -20.03 -21.90
C ILE A 393 -5.11 -21.43 -21.44
N THR A 394 -5.10 -21.65 -20.14
CA THR A 394 -5.58 -22.89 -19.51
C THR A 394 -7.10 -22.89 -19.31
N ASP A 395 -7.78 -21.76 -19.50
CA ASP A 395 -9.25 -21.66 -19.35
C ASP A 395 -9.94 -20.91 -20.49
N ILE A 396 -10.63 -21.66 -21.36
CA ILE A 396 -11.51 -21.10 -22.42
C ILE A 396 -12.76 -20.44 -21.80
N ALA A 397 -13.04 -20.71 -20.51
CA ALA A 397 -14.13 -20.08 -19.77
C ALA A 397 -13.94 -18.55 -19.62
N GLU A 398 -12.70 -18.08 -19.50
CA GLU A 398 -12.37 -16.65 -19.36
C GLU A 398 -12.41 -15.87 -20.69
N LEU A 399 -12.18 -16.55 -21.83
CA LEU A 399 -12.28 -15.93 -23.16
C LEU A 399 -13.72 -15.59 -23.57
N ARG A 400 -14.73 -16.26 -23.01
CA ARG A 400 -16.15 -15.93 -23.26
C ARG A 400 -16.55 -14.57 -22.70
N GLY A 401 -15.86 -14.08 -21.68
CA GLY A 401 -16.22 -12.84 -20.98
C GLY A 401 -15.63 -11.57 -21.59
N LYS A 402 -14.70 -11.66 -22.56
CA LYS A 402 -13.93 -10.51 -23.06
C LYS A 402 -13.90 -10.35 -24.58
N VAL A 403 -14.72 -11.07 -25.34
CA VAL A 403 -14.72 -10.99 -26.82
C VAL A 403 -16.13 -10.82 -27.35
N ASP A 404 -16.45 -9.59 -27.76
CA ASP A 404 -17.80 -9.16 -28.17
C ASP A 404 -17.91 -8.87 -29.69
N LEU A 405 -17.23 -9.67 -30.53
CA LEU A 405 -17.28 -9.51 -31.99
C LEU A 405 -17.60 -10.83 -32.73
N PRO A 406 -18.51 -10.84 -33.72
CA PRO A 406 -18.93 -12.03 -34.48
C PRO A 406 -17.81 -12.75 -35.25
N GLU A 407 -16.72 -12.05 -35.62
CA GLU A 407 -15.61 -12.62 -36.38
C GLU A 407 -14.74 -13.59 -35.55
N ASN A 408 -14.58 -13.36 -34.25
CA ASN A 408 -13.81 -14.26 -33.38
C ASN A 408 -14.53 -15.57 -33.06
N ARG A 409 -15.86 -15.63 -33.21
CA ARG A 409 -16.64 -16.86 -33.04
C ARG A 409 -16.38 -17.87 -34.15
N ARG A 410 -16.09 -17.41 -35.38
CA ARG A 410 -15.74 -18.27 -36.53
C ARG A 410 -14.34 -18.85 -36.41
N ILE A 411 -13.40 -18.10 -35.85
CA ILE A 411 -12.02 -18.58 -35.62
C ILE A 411 -12.02 -19.68 -34.55
N ILE A 412 -12.80 -19.53 -33.48
CA ILE A 412 -12.97 -20.56 -32.44
C ILE A 412 -13.61 -21.85 -33.01
N ASP A 413 -14.65 -21.73 -33.84
CA ASP A 413 -15.32 -22.88 -34.47
C ASP A 413 -14.42 -23.61 -35.50
N LEU A 414 -13.53 -22.86 -36.19
CA LEU A 414 -12.51 -23.42 -37.08
C LEU A 414 -11.42 -24.17 -36.29
N ILE A 415 -10.98 -23.62 -35.16
CA ILE A 415 -10.00 -24.26 -34.27
C ILE A 415 -10.58 -25.55 -33.65
N GLU A 416 -11.86 -25.57 -33.28
CA GLU A 416 -12.54 -26.77 -32.78
C GLU A 416 -12.71 -27.85 -33.86
N LYS A 417 -13.09 -27.47 -35.09
CA LYS A 417 -13.16 -28.40 -36.23
C LYS A 417 -11.80 -28.96 -36.62
N GLN A 418 -10.74 -28.15 -36.53
CA GLN A 418 -9.38 -28.57 -36.82
C GLN A 418 -8.83 -29.50 -35.72
N ARG A 419 -9.08 -29.21 -34.43
CA ARG A 419 -8.78 -30.13 -33.32
C ARG A 419 -9.56 -31.46 -33.41
N ALA A 420 -10.83 -31.43 -33.84
CA ALA A 420 -11.65 -32.62 -34.03
C ALA A 420 -11.21 -33.48 -35.25
N ALA A 421 -10.63 -32.86 -36.28
CA ALA A 421 -10.02 -33.56 -37.42
C ALA A 421 -8.65 -34.17 -37.07
N GLU A 422 -7.84 -33.47 -36.26
CA GLU A 422 -6.53 -33.94 -35.79
C GLU A 422 -6.62 -35.07 -34.77
N ALA A 423 -7.66 -35.08 -33.92
CA ALA A 423 -7.92 -36.14 -32.96
C ALA A 423 -8.22 -37.51 -33.61
N LYS A 424 -8.66 -37.54 -34.87
CA LYS A 424 -8.98 -38.78 -35.61
C LYS A 424 -7.77 -39.48 -36.25
N THR A 425 -6.59 -38.86 -36.27
CA THR A 425 -5.42 -39.36 -37.01
C THR A 425 -4.14 -39.46 -36.15
N PHE A 426 -4.26 -39.43 -34.82
CA PHE A 426 -3.11 -39.42 -33.92
C PHE A 426 -2.78 -40.82 -33.40
N SER A 427 -1.62 -41.36 -33.78
CA SER A 427 -1.07 -42.60 -33.21
C SER A 427 0.12 -42.24 -32.33
N VAL A 428 -0.05 -42.39 -31.01
CA VAL A 428 1.01 -42.17 -29.99
C VAL A 428 2.31 -42.88 -30.37
N LYS A 429 2.18 -44.10 -30.92
CA LYS A 429 3.31 -44.92 -31.36
C LYS A 429 4.11 -44.26 -32.49
N LYS A 430 3.43 -43.55 -33.41
CA LYS A 430 4.04 -42.87 -34.54
C LYS A 430 4.75 -41.58 -34.11
N THR A 431 4.18 -40.86 -33.15
CA THR A 431 4.76 -39.63 -32.58
C THR A 431 5.99 -39.92 -31.73
N VAL A 432 5.95 -40.94 -30.87
CA VAL A 432 7.11 -41.37 -30.07
C VAL A 432 8.27 -41.84 -30.97
N SER A 433 8.00 -42.57 -32.06
CA SER A 433 9.02 -42.94 -33.04
C SER A 433 9.66 -41.71 -33.71
N ARG A 434 8.86 -40.69 -34.05
CA ARG A 434 9.35 -39.46 -34.67
C ARG A 434 10.23 -38.64 -33.72
N ILE A 435 9.85 -38.52 -32.45
CA ILE A 435 10.67 -37.87 -31.41
C ILE A 435 12.03 -38.57 -31.31
N SER A 436 12.05 -39.90 -31.28
CA SER A 436 13.29 -40.67 -31.21
C SER A 436 14.20 -40.46 -32.44
N GLU A 437 13.64 -40.30 -33.64
CA GLU A 437 14.42 -40.01 -34.85
C GLU A 437 14.98 -38.59 -34.84
N LEU A 438 14.22 -37.59 -34.36
CA LEU A 438 14.65 -36.21 -34.25
C LEU A 438 15.76 -36.02 -33.20
N GLU A 439 15.68 -36.74 -32.08
CA GLU A 439 16.73 -36.73 -31.04
C GLU A 439 18.05 -37.28 -31.57
N LYS A 440 18.01 -38.41 -32.28
CA LYS A 440 19.21 -38.98 -32.93
C LYS A 440 19.81 -38.01 -33.95
N TYR A 441 18.98 -37.26 -34.66
CA TYR A 441 19.44 -36.30 -35.64
C TYR A 441 20.06 -35.05 -34.98
N ALA A 442 19.49 -34.54 -33.88
CA ALA A 442 20.08 -33.47 -33.08
C ALA A 442 21.45 -33.87 -32.50
N GLU A 443 21.58 -35.11 -32.01
CA GLU A 443 22.84 -35.67 -31.50
C GLU A 443 23.92 -35.75 -32.61
N PHE A 444 23.52 -36.18 -33.80
CA PHE A 444 24.40 -36.20 -34.99
C PHE A 444 24.90 -34.79 -35.37
N LEU A 445 24.02 -33.79 -35.39
CA LEU A 445 24.39 -32.41 -35.72
C LEU A 445 25.35 -31.78 -34.68
N LYS A 446 25.21 -32.15 -33.39
CA LYS A 446 26.15 -31.76 -32.33
C LYS A 446 27.53 -32.36 -32.55
N GLN A 447 27.61 -33.63 -32.98
CA GLN A 447 28.88 -34.30 -33.26
C GLN A 447 29.59 -33.75 -34.51
N GLU A 448 28.84 -33.28 -35.51
CA GLU A 448 29.41 -32.65 -36.72
C GLU A 448 29.74 -31.15 -36.56
N ASN A 449 29.54 -30.57 -35.37
CA ASN A 449 29.87 -29.17 -35.07
C ASN A 449 29.21 -28.16 -36.03
N GLN A 450 27.96 -28.45 -36.45
CA GLN A 450 27.19 -27.60 -37.35
C GLN A 450 26.56 -26.38 -36.64
N SER A 451 25.86 -25.53 -37.40
CA SER A 451 25.27 -24.27 -36.91
C SER A 451 24.43 -24.45 -35.65
N LYS A 452 24.75 -23.68 -34.59
CA LYS A 452 24.01 -23.67 -33.31
C LYS A 452 22.51 -23.38 -33.50
N ASP A 453 22.15 -22.61 -34.51
CA ASP A 453 20.76 -22.26 -34.82
C ASP A 453 19.95 -23.47 -35.31
N GLU A 454 20.58 -24.37 -36.06
CA GLU A 454 19.92 -25.55 -36.61
C GLU A 454 19.71 -26.61 -35.52
N ILE A 455 20.71 -26.79 -34.65
CA ILE A 455 20.59 -27.62 -33.44
C ILE A 455 19.45 -27.10 -32.54
N SER A 456 19.42 -25.78 -32.29
CA SER A 456 18.38 -25.15 -31.46
C SER A 456 16.98 -25.33 -32.05
N ARG A 457 16.83 -25.24 -33.38
CA ARG A 457 15.54 -25.47 -34.05
C ARG A 457 15.04 -26.90 -33.89
N ILE A 458 15.93 -27.89 -34.01
CA ILE A 458 15.53 -29.29 -33.87
C ILE A 458 15.23 -29.65 -32.41
N GLU A 459 16.01 -29.13 -31.46
CA GLU A 459 15.71 -29.29 -30.03
C GLU A 459 14.37 -28.64 -29.66
N MET A 460 14.04 -27.49 -30.24
CA MET A 460 12.75 -26.82 -30.07
C MET A 460 11.60 -27.65 -30.63
N LEU A 461 11.77 -28.25 -31.83
CA LEU A 461 10.81 -29.18 -32.42
C LEU A 461 10.59 -30.43 -31.55
N VAL A 462 11.66 -30.99 -30.98
CA VAL A 462 11.57 -32.13 -30.05
C VAL A 462 10.82 -31.72 -28.78
N ALA A 463 11.09 -30.54 -28.24
CA ALA A 463 10.40 -30.00 -27.07
C ALA A 463 8.89 -29.78 -27.35
N GLU A 464 8.54 -29.26 -28.52
CA GLU A 464 7.16 -29.03 -28.95
C GLU A 464 6.39 -30.36 -29.13
N GLU A 465 7.02 -31.36 -29.75
CA GLU A 465 6.44 -32.70 -29.91
C GLU A 465 6.23 -33.40 -28.55
N ARG A 466 7.19 -33.27 -27.62
CA ARG A 466 7.09 -33.80 -26.26
C ARG A 466 5.99 -33.10 -25.46
N ALA A 467 5.88 -31.77 -25.58
CA ALA A 467 4.81 -30.99 -24.95
C ALA A 467 3.43 -31.38 -25.50
N GLY A 468 3.32 -31.62 -26.81
CA GLY A 468 2.10 -32.12 -27.44
C GLY A 468 1.69 -33.53 -26.99
N LEU A 469 2.66 -34.38 -26.60
CA LEU A 469 2.41 -35.68 -25.99
C LEU A 469 1.93 -35.54 -24.54
N LEU A 470 2.62 -34.73 -23.74
CA LEU A 470 2.33 -34.51 -22.31
C LEU A 470 0.98 -33.81 -22.08
N GLY A 471 0.65 -32.80 -22.89
CA GLY A 471 -0.62 -32.08 -22.81
C GLY A 471 -1.86 -32.90 -23.18
N ARG A 472 -1.69 -34.10 -23.76
CA ARG A 472 -2.81 -35.01 -24.12
C ARG A 472 -2.89 -36.28 -23.25
N VAL A 473 -1.93 -36.49 -22.34
CA VAL A 473 -1.97 -37.52 -21.28
C VAL A 473 -2.75 -37.04 -20.05
N GLN A 474 -3.09 -35.75 -19.98
CA GLN A 474 -3.80 -35.07 -18.88
C GLN A 474 -5.24 -35.54 -18.61
N ALA A 475 -5.71 -36.62 -19.25
CA ALA A 475 -6.96 -37.30 -18.92
C ALA A 475 -6.77 -38.48 -17.94
N VAL A 476 -5.64 -38.58 -17.24
CA VAL A 476 -5.39 -39.63 -16.25
C VAL A 476 -5.10 -39.02 -14.87
N ALA A 477 -6.15 -39.02 -14.04
CA ALA A 477 -6.22 -38.88 -12.58
C ALA A 477 -5.46 -37.70 -11.90
N ASP A 478 -6.20 -36.92 -11.12
CA ASP A 478 -5.72 -35.82 -10.29
C ASP A 478 -4.94 -36.33 -9.06
N VAL A 479 -3.76 -36.90 -9.28
CA VAL A 479 -2.89 -37.45 -8.23
C VAL A 479 -2.05 -36.32 -7.60
N PRO A 480 -2.02 -36.17 -6.25
CA PRO A 480 -1.21 -35.15 -5.58
C PRO A 480 0.29 -35.24 -5.87
N ASN A 481 1.02 -34.14 -5.70
CA ASN A 481 2.48 -34.11 -5.85
C ASN A 481 3.18 -35.00 -4.81
N ASN A 482 4.37 -35.51 -5.11
CA ASN A 482 5.14 -36.40 -4.23
C ASN A 482 4.44 -37.74 -3.89
N THR A 483 3.41 -38.13 -4.65
CA THR A 483 2.66 -39.37 -4.37
C THR A 483 3.41 -40.60 -4.88
N VAL A 484 3.55 -41.63 -4.05
CA VAL A 484 4.07 -42.93 -4.46
C VAL A 484 3.05 -43.62 -5.36
N ILE A 485 3.47 -43.98 -6.57
CA ILE A 485 2.61 -44.60 -7.59
C ILE A 485 2.99 -46.03 -7.92
N ALA A 486 4.23 -46.45 -7.61
CA ALA A 486 4.71 -47.80 -7.86
C ALA A 486 5.87 -48.16 -6.95
N ASP A 487 6.18 -49.44 -6.89
CA ASP A 487 7.30 -50.00 -6.14
C ASP A 487 8.00 -51.11 -6.93
N PHE A 488 9.31 -51.24 -6.73
CA PHE A 488 10.15 -52.23 -7.37
C PHE A 488 11.18 -52.79 -6.38
N SER A 489 11.85 -53.85 -6.78
CA SER A 489 12.89 -54.53 -6.03
C SER A 489 14.07 -54.83 -6.96
N LEU A 490 15.27 -54.63 -6.44
CA LEU A 490 16.50 -55.21 -6.99
C LEU A 490 16.96 -56.37 -6.10
N PRO A 491 17.51 -57.44 -6.68
CA PRO A 491 18.01 -58.59 -5.93
C PRO A 491 19.40 -58.37 -5.30
N TYR A 492 19.93 -57.14 -5.39
CA TYR A 492 21.22 -56.75 -4.84
C TYR A 492 21.15 -55.35 -4.24
N LEU A 493 22.06 -55.07 -3.31
CA LEU A 493 22.29 -53.73 -2.79
C LEU A 493 22.86 -52.85 -3.90
N CYS A 494 22.08 -51.87 -4.33
CA CYS A 494 22.43 -51.00 -5.44
C CYS A 494 23.27 -49.80 -5.00
N CYS A 495 24.49 -49.71 -5.56
CA CYS A 495 25.44 -48.59 -5.61
C CYS A 495 25.37 -47.58 -4.44
N SER A 496 26.14 -47.88 -3.39
CA SER A 496 26.68 -46.90 -2.48
C SER A 496 28.03 -46.41 -3.04
N ASP A 497 28.03 -45.42 -3.93
CA ASP A 497 29.28 -44.74 -4.35
C ASP A 497 29.82 -43.78 -3.26
N CYS A 498 29.21 -43.83 -2.06
CA CYS A 498 29.85 -43.50 -0.80
C CYS A 498 29.89 -44.80 0.02
N ALA A 499 30.97 -45.03 0.78
CA ALA A 499 31.11 -46.21 1.66
C ALA A 499 29.81 -46.48 2.46
N PRO A 500 29.52 -47.73 2.89
CA PRO A 500 28.34 -48.04 3.69
C PRO A 500 28.50 -47.41 5.08
N VAL A 501 28.29 -46.11 5.14
CA VAL A 501 27.94 -45.41 6.36
C VAL A 501 26.54 -45.91 6.66
N ASN A 502 26.31 -46.37 7.89
CA ASN A 502 24.94 -46.39 8.41
C ASN A 502 24.28 -45.10 7.94
N PHE A 503 23.17 -45.19 7.21
CA PHE A 503 22.28 -44.06 7.01
C PHE A 503 21.73 -43.67 8.38
N ILE A 504 22.56 -43.03 9.19
CA ILE A 504 22.09 -41.99 10.08
C ILE A 504 21.86 -40.86 9.09
N ILE A 505 20.63 -40.77 8.57
CA ILE A 505 20.13 -39.47 8.18
C ILE A 505 20.29 -38.66 9.45
N GLN A 506 21.39 -37.90 9.55
CA GLN A 506 21.38 -36.79 10.47
C GLN A 506 20.32 -35.91 9.86
N LYS A 507 19.10 -36.03 10.41
CA LYS A 507 17.99 -35.12 10.11
C LYS A 507 18.64 -33.73 10.05
N PRO A 508 18.62 -33.05 8.89
CA PRO A 508 19.27 -31.77 8.74
C PRO A 508 18.87 -30.95 9.95
N PRO A 509 19.83 -30.42 10.74
CA PRO A 509 19.55 -29.94 12.08
C PRO A 509 18.45 -28.90 11.99
N ALA A 510 17.24 -29.33 12.35
CA ALA A 510 16.09 -28.50 12.12
C ALA A 510 16.14 -27.38 13.13
N TRP A 511 16.18 -26.17 12.63
CA TRP A 511 16.22 -24.99 13.47
C TRP A 511 15.02 -24.13 13.12
N LEU A 512 14.49 -23.53 14.16
CA LEU A 512 13.42 -22.55 14.10
C LEU A 512 13.96 -21.32 14.80
N ARG A 513 13.85 -20.17 14.15
CA ARG A 513 14.20 -18.88 14.74
C ARG A 513 12.95 -18.03 14.74
N LEU A 514 12.56 -17.59 15.93
CA LEU A 514 11.48 -16.64 16.10
C LEU A 514 12.04 -15.22 16.03
N GLU A 515 11.26 -14.30 15.47
CA GLU A 515 11.55 -12.86 15.54
C GLU A 515 11.57 -12.36 17.01
N LYS A 516 10.72 -12.94 17.86
CA LYS A 516 10.58 -12.65 19.29
C LYS A 516 10.50 -13.93 20.12
N ASP A 517 11.09 -13.92 21.31
CA ASP A 517 11.05 -15.02 22.30
C ASP A 517 9.98 -14.80 23.40
N LYS A 518 9.42 -13.60 23.48
CA LYS A 518 8.33 -13.23 24.39
C LYS A 518 7.33 -12.35 23.65
N ILE A 519 6.04 -12.59 23.89
CA ILE A 519 4.97 -11.77 23.33
C ILE A 519 3.92 -11.41 24.37
N CYS A 520 3.23 -10.31 24.12
CA CYS A 520 2.04 -9.91 24.84
C CYS A 520 0.78 -10.19 24.02
N LEU A 521 -0.04 -11.15 24.48
CA LEU A 521 -1.27 -11.53 23.80
C LEU A 521 -2.26 -10.36 23.79
N GLY A 522 -2.61 -9.89 22.59
CA GLY A 522 -3.49 -8.73 22.35
C GLY A 522 -2.77 -7.46 21.90
N GLN A 523 -1.46 -7.31 22.19
CA GLN A 523 -0.61 -6.27 21.58
C GLN A 523 0.17 -6.82 20.38
N ASP A 524 0.70 -8.03 20.52
CA ASP A 524 1.34 -8.79 19.45
C ASP A 524 0.32 -9.72 18.79
N THR A 525 0.08 -9.54 17.49
CA THR A 525 -0.89 -10.33 16.71
C THR A 525 -0.25 -11.44 15.88
N GLU A 526 1.01 -11.25 15.46
CA GLU A 526 1.76 -12.20 14.67
C GLU A 526 3.26 -12.16 15.03
N ILE A 527 3.93 -13.30 14.90
CA ILE A 527 5.38 -13.42 15.01
C ILE A 527 5.90 -14.06 13.73
N ARG A 528 6.90 -13.46 13.08
CA ARG A 528 7.57 -14.09 11.94
C ARG A 528 8.59 -15.11 12.42
N PHE A 529 8.80 -16.14 11.62
CA PHE A 529 9.85 -17.11 11.88
C PHE A 529 10.61 -17.48 10.61
N GLU A 530 11.83 -17.93 10.82
CA GLU A 530 12.65 -18.60 9.83
C GLU A 530 12.79 -20.06 10.25
N VAL A 531 12.59 -20.97 9.31
CA VAL A 531 12.67 -22.43 9.54
C VAL A 531 13.54 -23.07 8.48
N SER A 532 14.36 -24.03 8.89
CA SER A 532 15.11 -24.89 7.98
C SER A 532 14.93 -26.35 8.40
N PRO A 533 14.58 -27.25 7.47
CA PRO A 533 14.25 -26.98 6.05
C PRO A 533 12.96 -26.14 5.89
N GLU A 534 12.83 -25.40 4.78
CA GLU A 534 11.68 -24.48 4.53
C GLU A 534 10.32 -25.21 4.51
N ASP A 535 10.31 -26.49 4.17
CA ASP A 535 9.12 -27.35 4.17
C ASP A 535 8.92 -28.13 5.48
N GLY A 536 9.68 -27.81 6.52
CA GLY A 536 9.60 -28.47 7.82
C GLY A 536 8.29 -28.20 8.55
N GLU A 537 7.63 -29.27 9.03
CA GLU A 537 6.41 -29.14 9.82
C GLU A 537 6.75 -28.66 11.24
N ILE A 538 6.34 -27.44 11.57
CA ILE A 538 6.52 -26.85 12.90
C ILE A 538 5.35 -27.26 13.79
N LYS A 539 5.65 -27.84 14.95
CA LYS A 539 4.65 -28.15 15.98
C LYS A 539 5.09 -27.64 17.34
N PRO A 540 4.21 -26.95 18.10
CA PRO A 540 4.46 -26.72 19.51
C PRO A 540 4.46 -28.04 20.29
N ASP A 541 5.31 -28.11 21.31
CA ASP A 541 5.34 -29.21 22.28
C ASP A 541 5.35 -28.65 23.71
N PRO A 542 4.24 -28.79 24.47
CA PRO A 542 2.98 -29.46 24.12
C PRO A 542 2.12 -28.67 23.12
N GLU A 543 1.09 -29.31 22.54
CA GLU A 543 0.13 -28.66 21.64
C GLU A 543 -0.57 -27.45 22.30
N VAL A 544 -0.66 -26.33 21.58
CA VAL A 544 -1.19 -25.05 22.10
C VAL A 544 -2.47 -24.68 21.34
N PRO A 545 -3.65 -24.85 21.96
CA PRO A 545 -4.91 -24.36 21.41
C PRO A 545 -4.87 -22.85 21.12
N GLY A 546 -5.48 -22.43 20.02
CA GLY A 546 -5.52 -21.02 19.61
C GLY A 546 -4.23 -20.49 19.01
N MET A 547 -3.18 -21.30 18.85
CA MET A 547 -1.99 -20.95 18.07
C MET A 547 -2.07 -21.58 16.68
N ALA A 548 -1.87 -20.78 15.63
CA ALA A 548 -1.81 -21.23 14.25
C ALA A 548 -0.46 -20.88 13.62
N ILE A 549 0.02 -21.74 12.70
CA ILE A 549 1.31 -21.60 12.03
C ILE A 549 1.05 -21.70 10.53
N GLU A 550 1.08 -20.57 9.83
CA GLU A 550 0.80 -20.49 8.40
C GLU A 550 1.66 -19.38 7.75
N ASN A 551 2.11 -19.57 6.51
CA ASN A 551 2.79 -18.54 5.70
C ASN A 551 3.98 -17.84 6.42
N ASN A 552 4.87 -18.61 7.06
CA ASN A 552 6.02 -18.11 7.84
C ASN A 552 5.65 -17.19 9.02
N LYS A 553 4.43 -17.34 9.56
CA LYS A 553 3.94 -16.57 10.71
C LYS A 553 3.26 -17.47 11.74
N MET A 554 3.46 -17.14 13.01
CA MET A 554 2.68 -17.67 14.13
C MET A 554 1.64 -16.64 14.51
N THR A 555 0.37 -17.04 14.53
CA THR A 555 -0.74 -16.20 14.98
C THR A 555 -1.37 -16.80 16.22
N PHE A 556 -1.92 -15.93 17.07
CA PHE A 556 -2.50 -16.30 18.35
C PHE A 556 -3.92 -15.75 18.41
N ASP A 557 -4.89 -16.63 18.66
CA ASP A 557 -6.27 -16.25 18.94
C ASP A 557 -6.45 -16.03 20.45
N PRO A 558 -6.67 -14.77 20.90
CA PRO A 558 -6.82 -14.47 22.31
C PRO A 558 -8.03 -15.14 22.96
N ALA A 559 -9.07 -15.49 22.20
CA ALA A 559 -10.29 -16.09 22.72
C ALA A 559 -10.13 -17.59 23.04
N VAL A 560 -9.16 -18.25 22.39
CA VAL A 560 -8.97 -19.70 22.46
C VAL A 560 -7.67 -20.08 23.19
N PHE A 561 -6.75 -19.13 23.39
CA PHE A 561 -5.48 -19.39 24.07
C PHE A 561 -5.68 -19.81 25.55
N PRO A 562 -5.13 -20.96 26.00
CA PRO A 562 -5.36 -21.46 27.34
C PRO A 562 -4.73 -20.59 28.44
N ALA A 563 -5.50 -20.27 29.48
CA ALA A 563 -5.04 -19.43 30.57
C ALA A 563 -3.86 -20.04 31.36
N GLU A 564 -3.77 -21.36 31.40
CA GLU A 564 -2.71 -22.12 32.07
C GLU A 564 -1.34 -22.08 31.37
N LEU A 565 -1.27 -21.57 30.13
CA LEU A 565 -0.03 -21.44 29.37
C LEU A 565 0.61 -20.05 29.47
N PHE A 566 -0.08 -19.06 30.06
CA PHE A 566 0.51 -17.75 30.30
C PHE A 566 1.76 -17.84 31.20
N GLY A 567 2.83 -17.18 30.77
CA GLY A 567 4.12 -17.18 31.48
C GLY A 567 4.87 -18.51 31.44
N LYS A 568 4.38 -19.52 30.72
CA LYS A 568 5.09 -20.78 30.48
C LYS A 568 5.82 -20.74 29.15
N THR A 569 6.99 -21.38 29.12
CA THR A 569 7.79 -21.55 27.92
C THR A 569 7.16 -22.61 27.01
N ILE A 570 6.77 -22.20 25.81
CA ILE A 570 6.37 -23.06 24.71
C ILE A 570 7.62 -23.41 23.91
N ARG A 571 7.81 -24.69 23.65
CA ARG A 571 8.91 -25.19 22.82
C ARG A 571 8.37 -25.64 21.48
N PHE A 572 9.22 -25.63 20.48
CA PHE A 572 8.85 -26.01 19.13
C PHE A 572 9.70 -27.17 18.63
N THR A 573 9.03 -28.03 17.88
CA THR A 573 9.67 -29.07 17.08
C THR A 573 9.52 -28.74 15.61
N VAL A 574 10.52 -29.11 14.80
CA VAL A 574 10.45 -29.09 13.34
C VAL A 574 10.72 -30.51 12.87
N ASN A 575 9.77 -31.12 12.14
CA ASN A 575 9.84 -32.54 11.76
C ASN A 575 10.18 -33.47 12.96
N GLN A 576 9.55 -33.20 14.11
CA GLN A 576 9.72 -33.89 15.39
C GLN A 576 11.12 -33.72 16.05
N GLN A 577 11.98 -32.84 15.55
CA GLN A 577 13.23 -32.48 16.22
C GLN A 577 13.02 -31.28 17.14
N VAL A 578 13.46 -31.40 18.40
CA VAL A 578 13.45 -30.29 19.36
C VAL A 578 14.39 -29.19 18.87
N THR A 579 13.84 -27.98 18.76
CA THR A 579 14.60 -26.78 18.40
C THR A 579 15.00 -25.98 19.65
N GLU A 580 15.88 -24.99 19.48
CA GLU A 580 16.17 -24.01 20.55
C GLU A 580 15.14 -22.87 20.62
N ALA A 581 14.12 -22.87 19.74
CA ALA A 581 13.06 -21.88 19.79
C ALA A 581 12.21 -22.06 21.04
N GLU A 582 12.18 -21.01 21.85
CA GLU A 582 11.35 -20.89 23.03
C GLU A 582 10.50 -19.63 22.89
N LEU A 583 9.20 -19.76 23.16
CA LEU A 583 8.26 -18.64 23.18
C LEU A 583 7.55 -18.58 24.52
N THR A 584 7.51 -17.41 25.15
CA THR A 584 6.69 -17.19 26.35
C THR A 584 5.60 -16.17 26.04
N VAL A 585 4.35 -16.60 26.18
CA VAL A 585 3.17 -15.74 25.96
C VAL A 585 2.72 -15.16 27.30
N TYR A 586 2.62 -13.84 27.36
CA TYR A 586 2.10 -13.12 28.53
C TYR A 586 0.75 -12.50 28.23
N LYS A 587 -0.08 -12.39 29.27
CA LYS A 587 -1.37 -11.72 29.18
C LYS A 587 -1.19 -10.23 29.48
N ALA A 588 -1.80 -9.36 28.67
CA ALA A 588 -1.86 -7.94 28.97
C ALA A 588 -2.56 -7.71 30.33
N PRO A 589 -2.03 -6.86 31.21
CA PRO A 589 -2.68 -6.57 32.49
C PRO A 589 -4.00 -5.84 32.24
N ASN A 590 -5.08 -6.28 32.89
CA ASN A 590 -6.35 -5.58 32.86
C ASN A 590 -6.32 -4.46 33.90
N VAL A 591 -6.19 -3.21 33.47
CA VAL A 591 -6.01 -2.06 34.36
C VAL A 591 -7.03 -0.96 34.05
N ASP A 592 -7.48 -0.29 35.10
CA ASP A 592 -8.39 0.84 35.01
C ASP A 592 -8.13 1.80 36.18
N PHE A 593 -8.62 3.04 36.10
CA PHE A 593 -8.58 3.98 37.23
C PHE A 593 -9.84 4.85 37.24
N LYS A 594 -10.18 5.38 38.42
CA LYS A 594 -11.36 6.24 38.55
C LYS A 594 -10.98 7.71 38.38
N VAL A 595 -11.83 8.44 37.66
CA VAL A 595 -11.84 9.90 37.62
C VAL A 595 -13.12 10.44 38.29
N PRO A 596 -13.13 11.71 38.75
CA PRO A 596 -14.33 12.36 39.27
C PRO A 596 -15.47 12.43 38.22
N GLU A 597 -16.70 12.69 38.68
CA GLU A 597 -17.81 12.95 37.77
C GLU A 597 -17.56 14.23 36.95
N SER A 598 -17.84 14.17 35.65
CA SER A 598 -17.51 15.22 34.68
C SER A 598 -18.79 15.99 34.29
N PRO A 599 -18.82 17.34 34.33
CA PRO A 599 -17.72 18.24 34.72
C PRO A 599 -17.53 18.32 36.25
N THR A 600 -16.27 18.49 36.70
CA THR A 600 -15.90 18.60 38.12
C THR A 600 -15.36 19.98 38.50
N SER A 601 -15.56 20.39 39.75
CA SER A 601 -14.88 21.53 40.38
C SER A 601 -13.68 21.10 41.24
N GLU A 602 -13.41 19.80 41.38
CA GLU A 602 -12.27 19.27 42.14
C GLU A 602 -10.95 19.51 41.38
N THR A 603 -10.07 20.36 41.92
CA THR A 603 -8.77 20.67 41.29
C THR A 603 -7.62 19.80 41.78
N VAL A 604 -7.75 19.14 42.94
CA VAL A 604 -6.75 18.21 43.49
C VAL A 604 -7.32 16.80 43.42
N ILE A 605 -6.73 15.96 42.57
CA ILE A 605 -7.25 14.62 42.26
C ILE A 605 -6.18 13.59 42.61
N THR A 606 -6.53 12.61 43.45
CA THR A 606 -5.69 11.44 43.73
C THR A 606 -6.11 10.30 42.81
N PHE A 607 -5.21 9.86 41.95
CA PHE A 607 -5.47 8.77 41.02
C PHE A 607 -5.18 7.42 41.68
N VAL A 608 -6.15 6.52 41.62
CA VAL A 608 -6.03 5.17 42.19
C VAL A 608 -6.23 4.15 41.08
N PRO A 609 -5.18 3.41 40.69
CA PRO A 609 -5.30 2.36 39.70
C PRO A 609 -5.99 1.14 40.33
N SER A 610 -6.61 0.34 39.47
CA SER A 610 -7.39 -0.85 39.80
C SER A 610 -7.16 -1.93 38.75
N GLY A 611 -7.40 -3.19 39.11
CA GLY A 611 -7.14 -4.34 38.24
C GLY A 611 -5.77 -4.99 38.52
N ASP A 612 -5.07 -5.40 37.47
CA ASP A 612 -3.80 -6.14 37.52
C ASP A 612 -2.61 -5.20 37.81
N VAL A 613 -2.55 -4.68 39.04
CA VAL A 613 -1.60 -3.62 39.46
C VAL A 613 -0.48 -4.12 40.38
N GLU A 614 -0.55 -5.36 40.88
CA GLU A 614 0.41 -5.88 41.85
C GLU A 614 1.80 -6.09 41.23
N GLY A 615 2.82 -5.42 41.77
CA GLY A 615 4.21 -5.50 41.30
C GLY A 615 4.47 -4.86 39.92
N ALA A 616 3.48 -4.14 39.38
CA ALA A 616 3.58 -3.48 38.09
C ALA A 616 4.30 -2.12 38.22
N GLU A 617 4.86 -1.63 37.11
CA GLU A 617 5.38 -0.27 37.03
C GLU A 617 4.31 0.64 36.43
N PHE A 618 4.21 1.85 36.98
CA PHE A 618 3.19 2.83 36.59
C PHE A 618 3.83 4.00 35.86
N LEU A 619 3.10 4.55 34.90
CA LEU A 619 3.42 5.81 34.25
C LEU A 619 2.14 6.60 34.02
N TRP A 620 1.98 7.66 34.78
CA TRP A 620 0.86 8.59 34.72
C TRP A 620 1.23 9.82 33.91
N ASN A 621 0.37 10.19 32.97
CA ASN A 621 0.38 11.48 32.31
C ASN A 621 -0.95 12.18 32.60
N PHE A 622 -0.89 13.35 33.24
CA PHE A 622 -2.06 14.08 33.73
C PHE A 622 -2.77 14.90 32.64
N GLY A 623 -2.21 14.97 31.43
CA GLY A 623 -2.84 15.62 30.27
C GLY A 623 -2.71 17.15 30.21
N ASP A 624 -2.06 17.79 31.19
CA ASP A 624 -1.88 19.24 31.28
C ASP A 624 -0.43 19.72 31.00
N GLY A 625 0.42 18.82 30.49
CA GLY A 625 1.83 19.11 30.18
C GLY A 625 2.77 19.12 31.39
N THR A 626 2.28 18.79 32.59
CA THR A 626 3.14 18.59 33.76
C THR A 626 3.96 17.29 33.64
N PRO A 627 5.08 17.16 34.38
CA PRO A 627 5.90 15.95 34.34
C PRO A 627 5.10 14.69 34.68
N VAL A 628 5.38 13.60 33.95
CA VAL A 628 4.80 12.28 34.22
C VAL A 628 5.20 11.76 35.61
N SER A 629 4.35 10.94 36.23
CA SER A 629 4.61 10.32 37.53
C SER A 629 4.70 8.80 37.41
N ASN A 630 5.61 8.18 38.17
CA ASN A 630 5.76 6.73 38.27
C ASN A 630 5.27 6.17 39.62
N GLU A 631 4.61 7.00 40.43
CA GLU A 631 3.99 6.57 41.69
C GLU A 631 2.77 5.67 41.42
N GLU A 632 2.53 4.70 42.29
CA GLU A 632 1.32 3.84 42.19
C GLU A 632 0.04 4.67 42.34
N LYS A 633 0.01 5.63 43.28
CA LYS A 633 -1.16 6.46 43.59
C LYS A 633 -0.79 7.94 43.66
N PRO A 634 -0.52 8.59 42.52
CA PRO A 634 -0.11 9.99 42.52
C PRO A 634 -1.29 10.89 42.86
N THR A 635 -0.99 12.03 43.46
CA THR A 635 -1.94 13.14 43.62
C THR A 635 -1.47 14.31 42.77
N HIS A 636 -2.38 14.85 41.96
CA HIS A 636 -2.09 15.96 41.05
C HIS A 636 -3.00 17.16 41.32
N GLU A 637 -2.45 18.36 41.22
CA GLU A 637 -3.19 19.62 41.35
C GLU A 637 -3.26 20.33 40.00
N TYR A 638 -4.47 20.43 39.46
CA TYR A 638 -4.78 21.12 38.22
C TYR A 638 -4.99 22.62 38.45
N LYS A 639 -4.34 23.44 37.63
CA LYS A 639 -4.55 24.89 37.62
C LYS A 639 -5.61 25.24 36.59
N LEU A 640 -6.75 25.75 37.03
CA LEU A 640 -7.83 26.16 36.13
C LEU A 640 -7.58 27.58 35.55
N PRO A 641 -7.88 27.82 34.26
CA PRO A 641 -8.27 26.81 33.27
C PRO A 641 -7.07 25.95 32.86
N VAL A 642 -7.25 24.62 32.77
CA VAL A 642 -6.16 23.69 32.40
C VAL A 642 -5.71 23.86 30.95
N ASN A 643 -6.64 24.25 30.08
CA ASN A 643 -6.43 24.68 28.69
C ASN A 643 -7.70 25.44 28.23
N GLU A 644 -7.75 25.83 26.96
CA GLU A 644 -8.90 26.58 26.40
C GLU A 644 -10.24 25.85 26.55
N GLU A 645 -10.24 24.52 26.51
CA GLU A 645 -11.43 23.68 26.68
C GLU A 645 -11.69 23.29 28.14
N ASN A 646 -10.81 23.69 29.06
CA ASN A 646 -10.80 23.29 30.47
C ASN A 646 -10.94 21.76 30.66
N LYS A 647 -10.26 20.99 29.82
CA LYS A 647 -10.39 19.53 29.71
C LYS A 647 -9.04 18.84 29.60
N VAL A 648 -8.84 17.72 30.29
CA VAL A 648 -7.60 16.93 30.20
C VAL A 648 -7.91 15.46 29.96
N VAL A 649 -7.02 14.77 29.24
CA VAL A 649 -7.03 13.32 29.10
C VAL A 649 -5.91 12.77 29.99
N VAL A 650 -6.31 12.10 31.07
CA VAL A 650 -5.37 11.42 31.96
C VAL A 650 -5.09 10.04 31.41
N LYS A 651 -3.82 9.69 31.31
CA LYS A 651 -3.35 8.44 30.76
C LYS A 651 -2.56 7.68 31.81
N LEU A 652 -2.98 6.45 32.06
CA LEU A 652 -2.25 5.47 32.87
C LEU A 652 -1.67 4.41 31.94
N THR A 653 -0.35 4.28 31.94
CA THR A 653 0.34 3.13 31.36
C THR A 653 0.86 2.25 32.48
N VAL A 654 0.45 0.98 32.49
CA VAL A 654 0.93 -0.03 33.43
C VAL A 654 1.80 -1.04 32.67
N ILE A 655 3.02 -1.22 33.13
CA ILE A 655 3.95 -2.23 32.63
C ILE A 655 3.86 -3.41 33.60
N ALA A 656 3.44 -4.57 33.09
CA ALA A 656 3.33 -5.77 33.90
C ALA A 656 4.69 -6.13 34.51
N PRO A 657 4.73 -6.81 35.68
CA PRO A 657 5.99 -7.20 36.35
C PRO A 657 6.97 -7.99 35.48
N ASN A 658 6.47 -8.62 34.41
CA ASN A 658 7.27 -9.37 33.45
C ASN A 658 8.08 -8.47 32.48
N GLY A 659 7.80 -7.16 32.44
CA GLY A 659 8.43 -6.19 31.53
C GLY A 659 8.10 -6.36 30.05
N VAL A 660 7.17 -7.25 29.70
CA VAL A 660 6.81 -7.59 28.30
C VAL A 660 5.48 -6.97 27.92
N CYS A 661 4.48 -7.12 28.78
CA CYS A 661 3.14 -6.61 28.50
C CYS A 661 2.96 -5.21 29.05
N THR A 662 2.35 -4.34 28.24
CA THR A 662 1.89 -3.03 28.69
C THR A 662 0.39 -2.92 28.51
N ALA A 663 -0.28 -2.20 29.40
CA ALA A 663 -1.65 -1.78 29.20
C ALA A 663 -1.75 -0.28 29.37
N THR A 664 -2.62 0.32 28.57
CA THR A 664 -2.83 1.76 28.57
C THR A 664 -4.32 2.01 28.65
N VAL A 665 -4.71 2.82 29.63
CA VAL A 665 -6.10 3.26 29.83
C VAL A 665 -6.11 4.78 29.94
N GLU A 666 -7.10 5.40 29.33
CA GLU A 666 -7.28 6.84 29.28
C GLU A 666 -8.66 7.20 29.82
N HIS A 667 -8.72 8.21 30.67
CA HIS A 667 -9.97 8.81 31.13
C HIS A 667 -9.91 10.32 30.99
N GLU A 668 -11.05 10.89 30.62
CA GLU A 668 -11.21 12.31 30.41
C GLU A 668 -11.75 12.99 31.67
N ILE A 669 -11.20 14.16 31.99
CA ILE A 669 -11.70 15.03 33.05
C ILE A 669 -12.04 16.38 32.45
N GLN A 670 -13.32 16.75 32.50
CA GLN A 670 -13.78 18.10 32.19
C GLN A 670 -13.89 18.89 33.48
N PHE A 671 -13.30 20.08 33.53
CA PHE A 671 -13.46 21.00 34.66
C PHE A 671 -14.58 22.01 34.37
N GLU A 672 -15.32 22.40 35.40
CA GLU A 672 -16.36 23.42 35.30
C GLU A 672 -15.78 24.76 34.79
N LYS A 673 -16.37 25.32 33.73
CA LYS A 673 -15.99 26.64 33.18
C LYS A 673 -16.69 27.74 33.97
N VAL A 674 -15.93 28.67 34.54
CA VAL A 674 -16.49 29.89 35.15
C VAL A 674 -16.73 30.91 34.04
N GLU A 675 -17.98 31.02 33.57
CA GLU A 675 -18.35 31.98 32.53
C GLU A 675 -18.58 33.37 33.11
N VAL A 676 -17.74 34.32 32.71
CA VAL A 676 -17.93 35.74 33.03
C VAL A 676 -18.83 36.35 31.96
N THR A 677 -19.99 36.85 32.35
CA THR A 677 -20.95 37.47 31.43
C THR A 677 -21.20 38.93 31.79
N ILE A 678 -21.48 39.74 30.77
CA ILE A 678 -21.90 41.13 30.94
C ILE A 678 -23.32 41.32 30.41
N LYS A 679 -24.11 42.13 31.11
CA LYS A 679 -25.48 42.51 30.71
C LYS A 679 -25.63 44.03 30.74
N LEU A 680 -26.55 44.55 29.94
CA LEU A 680 -27.01 45.95 29.97
C LEU A 680 -28.52 45.98 30.20
N ASP A 681 -29.01 47.01 30.89
CA ASP A 681 -30.44 47.26 31.05
C ASP A 681 -31.00 47.92 29.77
N GLY A 682 -31.42 47.06 28.83
CA GLY A 682 -31.94 47.44 27.51
C GLY A 682 -31.02 47.02 26.34
N SER A 683 -31.62 46.82 25.16
CA SER A 683 -30.94 46.40 23.93
C SER A 683 -30.99 47.45 22.81
N ASP A 684 -31.87 48.43 22.91
CA ASP A 684 -32.14 49.43 21.87
C ASP A 684 -32.13 50.82 22.46
N PHE A 685 -31.29 51.69 21.91
CA PHE A 685 -31.07 53.03 22.43
C PHE A 685 -31.15 54.08 21.33
N CYS A 686 -31.50 55.31 21.69
CA CYS A 686 -31.45 56.42 20.74
C CYS A 686 -30.06 57.06 20.71
N VAL A 687 -29.59 57.45 19.51
CA VAL A 687 -28.32 58.17 19.34
C VAL A 687 -28.24 59.50 20.12
N ARG A 688 -29.37 60.07 20.56
CA ARG A 688 -29.41 61.28 21.39
C ARG A 688 -29.25 60.99 22.91
N ASN A 689 -29.14 59.73 23.32
CA ASN A 689 -29.00 59.38 24.72
C ASN A 689 -27.56 59.60 25.19
N GLU A 690 -27.36 60.65 25.99
CA GLU A 690 -26.06 61.03 26.58
C GLU A 690 -25.82 60.42 27.96
N ASN A 691 -26.83 59.78 28.57
CA ASN A 691 -26.70 59.16 29.88
C ASN A 691 -26.01 57.79 29.76
N GLY A 692 -24.99 57.55 30.58
CA GLY A 692 -24.32 56.26 30.65
C GLY A 692 -25.15 55.17 31.31
N ILE A 693 -25.32 54.04 30.63
CA ILE A 693 -26.01 52.84 31.14
C ILE A 693 -24.95 51.88 31.70
N PRO A 694 -24.97 51.53 32.99
CA PRO A 694 -23.95 50.68 33.59
C PRO A 694 -24.03 49.22 33.14
N PHE A 695 -22.88 48.61 32.88
CA PHE A 695 -22.78 47.17 32.66
C PHE A 695 -22.94 46.42 33.99
N ILE A 696 -23.72 45.33 33.97
CA ILE A 696 -23.86 44.36 35.06
C ILE A 696 -22.89 43.21 34.77
N ILE A 697 -22.01 42.89 35.71
CA ILE A 697 -20.97 41.85 35.57
C ILE A 697 -21.35 40.67 36.46
N GLU A 698 -21.38 39.47 35.90
CA GLU A 698 -21.63 38.23 36.64
C GLU A 698 -20.46 37.26 36.45
N PRO A 699 -19.83 36.76 37.53
CA PRO A 699 -20.06 37.10 38.96
C PRO A 699 -19.53 38.50 39.35
N GLU A 700 -20.12 39.10 40.39
CA GLU A 700 -19.97 40.52 40.77
C GLU A 700 -18.51 40.96 41.09
N ASP A 701 -17.65 40.02 41.50
CA ASP A 701 -16.24 40.27 41.83
C ASP A 701 -15.26 40.00 40.67
N ALA A 702 -15.76 39.67 39.46
CA ALA A 702 -14.90 39.38 38.32
C ALA A 702 -14.12 40.63 37.87
N LYS A 703 -12.78 40.53 37.83
CA LYS A 703 -11.93 41.56 37.24
C LYS A 703 -12.05 41.49 35.73
N VAL A 704 -12.69 42.50 35.14
CA VAL A 704 -12.93 42.56 33.69
C VAL A 704 -12.46 43.87 33.07
N ILE A 705 -12.09 43.80 31.80
CA ILE A 705 -11.95 44.94 30.90
C ILE A 705 -13.07 44.82 29.87
N ILE A 706 -13.93 45.85 29.80
CA ILE A 706 -14.99 45.93 28.78
C ILE A 706 -14.54 46.92 27.70
N GLU A 707 -14.50 46.46 26.46
CA GLU A 707 -14.10 47.26 25.30
C GLU A 707 -15.23 47.29 24.27
N GLY A 708 -15.43 48.43 23.63
CA GLY A 708 -16.45 48.64 22.59
C GLY A 708 -16.71 50.11 22.34
N GLU A 709 -17.34 50.42 21.21
CA GLU A 709 -17.71 51.80 20.87
C GLU A 709 -18.74 52.33 21.88
N GLY A 710 -18.56 53.57 22.35
CA GLY A 710 -19.40 54.18 23.38
C GLY A 710 -19.22 53.64 24.80
N VAL A 711 -18.26 52.73 25.05
CA VAL A 711 -17.92 52.30 26.41
C VAL A 711 -17.01 53.33 27.08
N GLU A 712 -17.43 53.80 28.26
CA GLU A 712 -16.64 54.70 29.10
C GLU A 712 -16.71 54.28 30.56
N LYS A 713 -16.01 55.01 31.43
CA LYS A 713 -16.12 54.83 32.89
C LYS A 713 -16.85 56.01 33.51
N ASP A 714 -17.81 55.71 34.39
CA ASP A 714 -18.50 56.72 35.18
C ASP A 714 -17.61 57.31 36.30
N ALA A 715 -18.14 58.29 37.04
CA ALA A 715 -17.44 58.92 38.16
C ALA A 715 -17.04 57.95 39.30
N ASN A 716 -17.63 56.75 39.35
CA ASN A 716 -17.33 55.69 40.31
C ASN A 716 -16.43 54.60 39.70
N ASN A 717 -15.80 54.86 38.55
CA ASN A 717 -14.91 53.94 37.82
C ASN A 717 -15.59 52.64 37.33
N ARG A 718 -16.93 52.64 37.20
CA ARG A 718 -17.69 51.52 36.61
C ARG A 718 -17.81 51.70 35.11
N PHE A 719 -17.74 50.61 34.35
CA PHE A 719 -17.97 50.64 32.90
C PHE A 719 -19.44 50.97 32.60
N VAL A 720 -19.67 51.92 31.71
CA VAL A 720 -20.98 52.36 31.22
C VAL A 720 -20.99 52.43 29.69
N PHE A 721 -22.13 52.17 29.08
CA PHE A 721 -22.39 52.40 27.66
C PHE A 721 -23.11 53.72 27.43
N ILE A 722 -22.58 54.58 26.54
CA ILE A 722 -23.15 55.87 26.18
C ILE A 722 -23.54 55.85 24.69
N PRO A 723 -24.82 55.68 24.34
CA PRO A 723 -25.30 55.56 22.97
C PRO A 723 -24.89 56.72 22.05
N ALA A 724 -24.89 57.96 22.57
CA ALA A 724 -24.48 59.14 21.79
C ALA A 724 -23.01 59.12 21.36
N LYS A 725 -22.14 58.43 22.12
CA LYS A 725 -20.71 58.29 21.81
C LYS A 725 -20.41 57.07 20.94
N ALA A 726 -21.26 56.04 20.99
CA ALA A 726 -21.16 54.88 20.11
C ALA A 726 -21.52 55.23 18.66
N GLY A 727 -22.47 56.15 18.46
CA GLY A 727 -22.97 56.47 17.12
C GLY A 727 -24.00 55.46 16.62
N VAL A 728 -24.58 55.70 15.44
CA VAL A 728 -25.68 54.88 14.90
C VAL A 728 -25.15 53.53 14.40
N GLY A 729 -25.75 52.43 14.83
CA GLY A 729 -25.37 51.08 14.38
C GLY A 729 -25.60 49.99 15.42
N GLU A 730 -25.28 48.75 15.03
CA GLU A 730 -25.16 47.63 15.97
C GLU A 730 -23.78 47.68 16.62
N HIS A 731 -23.75 47.63 17.94
CA HIS A 731 -22.54 47.69 18.76
C HIS A 731 -22.39 46.39 19.53
N THR A 732 -21.17 45.85 19.47
CA THR A 732 -20.75 44.64 20.19
C THR A 732 -19.69 45.02 21.20
N PHE A 733 -19.58 44.21 22.25
CA PHE A 733 -18.66 44.44 23.34
C PHE A 733 -17.76 43.24 23.56
N LYS A 734 -16.50 43.51 23.89
CA LYS A 734 -15.54 42.49 24.31
C LYS A 734 -15.35 42.54 25.82
N VAL A 735 -15.24 41.36 26.43
CA VAL A 735 -14.88 41.20 27.83
C VAL A 735 -13.54 40.48 27.86
N ASN A 736 -12.52 41.12 28.45
CA ASN A 736 -11.16 40.57 28.53
C ASN A 736 -10.56 40.17 27.16
N GLY A 737 -10.97 40.83 26.08
CA GLY A 737 -10.50 40.58 24.71
C GLY A 737 -11.36 39.62 23.89
N GLU A 738 -12.31 38.91 24.50
CA GLU A 738 -13.23 37.98 23.83
C GLU A 738 -14.61 38.61 23.60
N GLU A 739 -15.29 38.20 22.52
CA GLU A 739 -16.65 38.66 22.21
C GLU A 739 -17.64 38.24 23.31
N SER A 740 -18.30 39.21 23.95
CA SER A 740 -19.23 38.93 25.06
C SER A 740 -20.58 38.34 24.62
N GLY A 741 -20.87 38.36 23.31
CA GLY A 741 -22.19 38.03 22.77
C GLY A 741 -23.26 39.09 23.03
N LEU A 742 -22.98 40.11 23.86
CA LEU A 742 -23.89 41.23 24.10
C LEU A 742 -23.91 42.16 22.89
N LYS A 743 -25.11 42.36 22.34
CA LYS A 743 -25.38 43.25 21.21
C LYS A 743 -26.39 44.30 21.61
N VAL A 744 -26.11 45.55 21.27
CA VAL A 744 -27.05 46.66 21.42
C VAL A 744 -27.16 47.44 20.13
N THR A 745 -28.34 47.98 19.84
CA THR A 745 -28.59 48.76 18.63
C THR A 745 -28.81 50.22 19.01
N VAL A 746 -28.02 51.11 18.43
CA VAL A 746 -28.22 52.56 18.56
C VAL A 746 -28.91 53.08 17.31
N HIS A 747 -30.16 53.52 17.49
CA HIS A 747 -31.02 53.96 16.41
C HIS A 747 -30.76 55.43 16.05
N PRO A 748 -30.78 55.79 14.76
CA PRO A 748 -30.71 57.17 14.31
C PRO A 748 -31.96 57.95 14.71
N SER A 749 -31.83 59.28 14.84
CA SER A 749 -32.99 60.16 14.95
C SER A 749 -33.70 60.30 13.61
N PRO A 750 -35.05 60.31 13.59
CA PRO A 750 -35.79 60.46 12.36
C PRO A 750 -35.63 61.87 11.78
N VAL A 751 -35.50 61.96 10.46
CA VAL A 751 -35.52 63.20 9.68
C VAL A 751 -36.53 63.01 8.56
N ALA A 752 -37.65 63.73 8.61
CA ALA A 752 -38.70 63.61 7.63
C ALA A 752 -38.35 64.38 6.34
N LYS A 753 -38.42 63.71 5.20
CA LYS A 753 -38.17 64.30 3.88
C LYS A 753 -38.88 63.51 2.80
N PHE A 754 -39.42 64.18 1.79
CA PHE A 754 -39.99 63.50 0.63
C PHE A 754 -39.90 64.35 -0.63
N GLU A 755 -40.13 63.71 -1.77
CA GLU A 755 -40.17 64.35 -3.08
C GLU A 755 -41.38 63.84 -3.88
N PRO A 756 -42.32 64.72 -4.27
CA PRO A 756 -43.41 64.35 -5.16
C PRO A 756 -42.96 64.41 -6.63
N LYS A 757 -43.23 63.37 -7.40
CA LYS A 757 -43.01 63.31 -8.85
C LYS A 757 -44.22 62.66 -9.51
N GLN A 758 -44.61 63.14 -10.67
CA GLN A 758 -45.50 62.38 -11.53
C GLN A 758 -44.70 61.63 -12.59
N ASP A 759 -45.04 60.35 -12.75
CA ASP A 759 -44.51 59.48 -13.79
C ASP A 759 -45.67 58.71 -14.43
N GLY A 760 -45.98 58.99 -15.70
CA GLY A 760 -47.21 58.49 -16.32
C GLY A 760 -48.44 58.72 -15.43
N ASN A 761 -49.24 57.65 -15.24
CA ASN A 761 -50.52 57.56 -14.50
C ASN A 761 -50.35 57.52 -13.00
N GLN A 762 -49.20 57.93 -12.48
CA GLN A 762 -48.91 57.79 -11.07
C GLN A 762 -48.32 59.08 -10.50
N LEU A 763 -48.91 59.57 -9.41
CA LEU A 763 -48.27 60.51 -8.50
C LEU A 763 -47.48 59.69 -7.50
N ILE A 764 -46.16 59.70 -7.65
CA ILE A 764 -45.22 58.98 -6.82
C ILE A 764 -44.68 59.95 -5.77
N LEU A 765 -44.99 59.68 -4.50
CA LEU A 765 -44.43 60.42 -3.36
C LEU A 765 -43.26 59.65 -2.79
N THR A 766 -42.05 59.97 -3.23
CA THR A 766 -40.84 59.27 -2.80
C THR A 766 -40.47 59.72 -1.39
N ASN A 767 -40.51 58.78 -0.44
CA ASN A 767 -40.04 59.00 0.92
C ASN A 767 -38.51 59.03 0.94
N ASN A 768 -37.93 60.18 1.29
CA ASN A 768 -36.49 60.38 1.45
C ASN A 768 -36.11 60.56 2.93
N SER A 769 -37.01 60.18 3.84
CA SER A 769 -36.81 60.32 5.27
C SER A 769 -35.76 59.33 5.75
N THR A 770 -34.93 59.74 6.69
CA THR A 770 -33.92 58.87 7.30
C THR A 770 -34.25 58.62 8.76
N GLY A 771 -33.80 57.49 9.30
CA GLY A 771 -33.88 57.18 10.73
C GLY A 771 -35.27 57.02 11.34
N ALA A 772 -36.27 56.71 10.53
CA ALA A 772 -37.63 56.35 10.93
C ALA A 772 -37.99 54.98 10.38
N THR A 773 -38.91 54.30 11.05
CA THR A 773 -39.46 52.98 10.64
C THR A 773 -40.97 53.03 10.44
N SER A 774 -41.63 54.13 10.77
CA SER A 774 -43.05 54.35 10.50
C SER A 774 -43.26 55.78 9.99
N PHE A 775 -44.25 55.96 9.14
CA PHE A 775 -44.48 57.21 8.42
C PHE A 775 -45.97 57.53 8.36
N VAL A 776 -46.31 58.80 8.54
CA VAL A 776 -47.69 59.29 8.41
C VAL A 776 -47.73 60.33 7.31
N TRP A 777 -48.31 59.95 6.17
CA TRP A 777 -48.56 60.85 5.05
C TRP A 777 -49.85 61.61 5.27
N ASN A 778 -49.83 62.92 5.10
CA ASN A 778 -51.04 63.73 5.02
C ASN A 778 -51.20 64.20 3.57
N VAL A 779 -52.23 63.72 2.89
CA VAL A 779 -52.53 64.03 1.49
C VAL A 779 -53.90 64.68 1.43
N ASN A 780 -53.96 65.94 1.02
CA ASN A 780 -55.18 66.76 0.95
C ASN A 780 -56.00 66.81 2.25
N GLY A 781 -55.37 66.60 3.42
CA GLY A 781 -56.01 66.62 4.73
C GLY A 781 -56.31 65.23 5.31
N GLU A 782 -56.21 64.17 4.51
CA GLU A 782 -56.37 62.78 4.96
C GLU A 782 -55.02 62.19 5.37
N LYS A 783 -55.01 61.46 6.49
CA LYS A 783 -53.80 60.82 7.03
C LYS A 783 -53.74 59.35 6.61
N PHE A 784 -52.57 58.93 6.15
CA PHE A 784 -52.27 57.57 5.73
C PHE A 784 -51.02 57.09 6.45
N GLU A 785 -51.17 56.09 7.31
CA GLU A 785 -50.07 55.46 8.03
C GLU A 785 -49.39 54.41 7.14
N ARG A 786 -48.07 54.33 7.27
CA ARG A 786 -47.19 53.38 6.59
C ARG A 786 -46.11 52.92 7.55
N ASP A 787 -45.65 51.70 7.36
CA ASP A 787 -44.60 51.02 8.13
C ASP A 787 -43.32 50.80 7.30
N ASN A 788 -43.26 51.41 6.11
CA ASN A 788 -42.14 51.32 5.19
C ASN A 788 -41.90 52.67 4.49
N ALA A 789 -40.70 52.82 3.94
CA ALA A 789 -40.29 54.01 3.21
C ALA A 789 -40.57 53.90 1.70
N ASP A 790 -41.41 52.96 1.27
CA ASP A 790 -41.70 52.80 -0.14
C ASP A 790 -42.41 54.05 -0.67
N PRO A 791 -42.19 54.42 -1.94
CA PRO A 791 -42.88 55.53 -2.53
C PRO A 791 -44.40 55.37 -2.37
N PHE A 792 -45.06 56.39 -1.82
CA PHE A 792 -46.52 56.37 -1.75
C PHE A 792 -47.06 56.75 -3.13
N VAL A 793 -47.43 55.73 -3.89
CA VAL A 793 -47.98 55.85 -5.23
C VAL A 793 -49.49 56.05 -5.16
N ILE A 794 -49.95 57.11 -5.82
CA ILE A 794 -51.35 57.41 -6.02
C ILE A 794 -51.62 57.29 -7.51
N GLU A 795 -52.47 56.32 -7.89
CA GLU A 795 -52.94 56.19 -9.26
C GLU A 795 -53.73 57.44 -9.65
N LEU A 796 -53.30 58.05 -10.73
CA LEU A 796 -53.90 59.21 -11.35
C LEU A 796 -54.76 58.74 -12.50
N ASP A 797 -56.01 59.17 -12.47
CA ASP A 797 -56.97 58.98 -13.54
C ASP A 797 -57.53 60.33 -14.00
N SER A 798 -58.47 60.30 -14.94
CA SER A 798 -59.12 61.50 -15.47
C SER A 798 -59.93 62.30 -14.44
N THR A 799 -60.15 61.78 -13.23
CA THR A 799 -60.88 62.43 -12.13
C THR A 799 -59.98 63.01 -11.04
N SER A 800 -58.67 62.73 -11.11
CA SER A 800 -57.69 63.17 -10.11
C SER A 800 -57.50 64.69 -10.08
N PRO A 801 -57.40 65.33 -8.89
CA PRO A 801 -57.26 66.78 -8.78
C PRO A 801 -55.95 67.27 -9.38
N ALA A 802 -55.98 68.43 -10.05
CA ALA A 802 -54.81 69.02 -10.69
C ALA A 802 -53.74 69.53 -9.69
N THR A 803 -54.05 69.63 -8.39
CA THR A 803 -53.12 70.07 -7.34
C THR A 803 -53.30 69.27 -6.07
N TRP A 804 -52.20 68.81 -5.48
CA TRP A 804 -52.13 67.95 -4.30
C TRP A 804 -51.36 68.63 -3.17
N ARG A 805 -51.92 68.67 -1.95
CA ARG A 805 -51.27 69.19 -0.73
C ARG A 805 -50.74 68.05 0.10
N ILE A 806 -49.43 67.97 0.33
CA ILE A 806 -48.80 66.79 0.94
C ILE A 806 -47.86 67.21 2.08
N SER A 807 -47.86 66.47 3.18
CA SER A 807 -46.77 66.47 4.19
C SER A 807 -46.52 65.06 4.70
N LEU A 808 -45.33 64.83 5.24
CA LEU A 808 -44.88 63.57 5.82
C LEU A 808 -44.38 63.77 7.25
N GLU A 809 -44.82 62.92 8.17
CA GLU A 809 -44.22 62.70 9.50
C GLU A 809 -43.46 61.37 9.49
N ALA A 810 -42.21 61.36 9.95
CA ALA A 810 -41.34 60.19 10.04
C ALA A 810 -41.11 59.87 11.52
N ILE A 811 -41.42 58.64 11.93
CA ILE A 811 -41.48 58.19 13.32
C ILE A 811 -40.47 57.05 13.55
N SER A 812 -39.65 57.22 14.57
CA SER A 812 -38.75 56.20 15.12
C SER A 812 -39.30 55.69 16.45
N LYS A 813 -39.41 54.37 16.57
CA LYS A 813 -39.84 53.71 17.81
C LYS A 813 -38.98 54.11 19.02
N PHE A 814 -37.70 54.37 18.80
CA PHE A 814 -36.72 54.63 19.87
C PHE A 814 -36.26 56.09 19.95
N CYS A 815 -36.45 56.88 18.88
CA CYS A 815 -35.95 58.26 18.79
C CYS A 815 -37.02 59.36 18.53
N GLY A 816 -38.32 59.06 18.70
CA GLY A 816 -39.39 60.06 18.55
C GLY A 816 -39.84 60.27 17.10
N SER A 817 -40.31 61.46 16.72
CA SER A 817 -40.72 61.77 15.33
C SER A 817 -40.20 63.12 14.83
N ASP A 818 -40.15 63.27 13.51
CA ASP A 818 -39.89 64.53 12.80
C ASP A 818 -40.95 64.74 11.70
N GLN A 819 -41.29 65.99 11.36
CA GLN A 819 -42.36 66.30 10.41
C GLN A 819 -41.99 67.40 9.42
N THR A 820 -42.28 67.14 8.14
CA THR A 820 -42.13 68.12 7.05
C THR A 820 -43.24 69.18 7.05
N LYS A 821 -42.96 70.35 6.48
CA LYS A 821 -43.99 71.35 6.16
C LYS A 821 -44.86 70.88 4.99
N VAL A 822 -46.12 71.33 4.94
CA VAL A 822 -47.05 71.03 3.84
C VAL A 822 -46.61 71.70 2.54
N ILE A 823 -46.51 70.94 1.45
CA ILE A 823 -46.17 71.41 0.09
C ILE A 823 -47.35 71.20 -0.88
N SER A 824 -47.37 71.95 -1.99
CA SER A 824 -48.39 71.82 -3.06
C SER A 824 -47.77 71.38 -4.39
N PHE A 825 -48.24 70.28 -4.98
CA PHE A 825 -47.72 69.68 -6.22
C PHE A 825 -48.77 69.62 -7.35
N LYS A 826 -48.38 69.86 -8.61
CA LYS A 826 -49.28 69.88 -9.79
C LYS A 826 -48.95 68.77 -10.80
N ILE A 827 -49.96 68.08 -11.34
CA ILE A 827 -49.83 66.94 -12.27
C ILE A 827 -50.05 67.33 -13.76
N LYS A 828 -49.37 66.62 -14.67
CA LYS A 828 -49.42 66.55 -16.14
C LYS A 828 -50.44 65.48 -16.65
N PRO A 829 -50.87 65.49 -17.94
CA PRO A 829 -51.75 64.47 -18.57
C PRO A 829 -51.04 63.12 -18.84
N ILE A 830 -51.76 62.03 -19.19
CA ILE A 830 -51.24 60.68 -18.89
C ILE A 830 -51.34 59.49 -19.91
N GLU A 831 -50.30 58.62 -20.00
CA GLU A 831 -50.04 57.48 -20.98
C GLU A 831 -49.27 56.22 -20.36
N PRO A 832 -49.21 54.98 -20.96
CA PRO A 832 -48.69 53.69 -20.35
C PRO A 832 -47.34 53.00 -20.89
N PRO A 833 -46.56 52.11 -20.17
CA PRO A 833 -45.19 51.54 -20.52
C PRO A 833 -44.87 49.96 -20.47
N ALA A 834 -43.60 49.45 -20.75
CA ALA A 834 -43.10 48.08 -21.27
C ALA A 834 -41.96 47.20 -20.52
N ASP A 835 -41.50 45.99 -21.04
CA ASP A 835 -40.92 44.69 -20.43
C ASP A 835 -39.41 44.19 -20.76
N ASP A 836 -38.77 43.23 -20.00
CA ASP A 836 -37.28 42.86 -19.86
C ASP A 836 -36.79 41.37 -20.20
N CYS A 837 -37.27 40.68 -21.24
CA CYS A 837 -36.93 39.24 -21.50
C CYS A 837 -35.48 38.94 -21.97
N SER A 838 -34.91 39.76 -22.86
CA SER A 838 -33.72 39.41 -23.67
C SER A 838 -32.44 39.23 -22.84
N LYS A 839 -32.35 39.92 -21.69
CA LYS A 839 -31.19 39.85 -20.80
C LYS A 839 -31.02 38.46 -20.20
N ILE A 840 -32.11 37.87 -19.69
CA ILE A 840 -32.12 36.55 -19.05
C ILE A 840 -31.71 35.44 -20.04
N ALA A 841 -32.14 35.53 -21.30
CA ALA A 841 -31.80 34.53 -22.31
C ALA A 841 -30.30 34.54 -22.65
N THR A 842 -29.66 35.71 -22.64
CA THR A 842 -28.22 35.85 -22.93
C THR A 842 -27.37 35.19 -21.83
N GLU A 843 -27.75 35.36 -20.57
CA GLU A 843 -27.04 34.77 -19.42
C GLU A 843 -27.04 33.23 -19.44
N ASN A 844 -28.17 32.61 -19.84
CA ASN A 844 -28.26 31.15 -19.95
C ASN A 844 -27.32 30.58 -21.03
N ILE A 845 -27.24 31.23 -22.20
CA ILE A 845 -26.39 30.77 -23.30
C ILE A 845 -24.89 30.84 -22.93
N LEU A 846 -24.48 31.86 -22.18
CA LEU A 846 -23.11 31.99 -21.68
C LEU A 846 -22.74 30.84 -20.71
N LYS A 847 -23.67 30.43 -19.84
CA LYS A 847 -23.47 29.32 -18.91
C LYS A 847 -23.32 27.97 -19.63
N ASP A 848 -24.09 27.76 -20.69
CA ASP A 848 -24.00 26.54 -21.51
C ASP A 848 -22.63 26.46 -22.23
N LEU A 849 -22.08 27.60 -22.69
CA LEU A 849 -20.74 27.67 -23.31
C LEU A 849 -19.63 27.18 -22.38
N GLU A 850 -19.68 27.54 -21.09
CA GLU A 850 -18.71 27.05 -20.09
C GLU A 850 -18.75 25.52 -19.93
N SER A 851 -19.95 24.93 -20.09
CA SER A 851 -20.13 23.49 -20.03
C SER A 851 -19.60 22.82 -21.30
N LEU A 852 -19.86 23.42 -22.47
CA LEU A 852 -19.40 22.94 -23.77
C LEU A 852 -17.86 22.84 -23.86
N GLN A 853 -17.13 23.83 -23.33
CA GLN A 853 -15.66 23.85 -23.37
C GLN A 853 -15.02 22.64 -22.68
N LYS A 854 -15.73 22.03 -21.71
CA LYS A 854 -15.24 20.87 -20.93
C LYS A 854 -15.46 19.53 -21.63
N LEU A 855 -16.20 19.50 -22.75
CA LEU A 855 -16.60 18.27 -23.45
C LEU A 855 -15.66 17.87 -24.60
N ASN A 856 -14.53 18.56 -24.77
CA ASN A 856 -13.54 18.18 -25.79
C ASN A 856 -12.81 16.89 -25.37
N LEU A 857 -12.96 15.82 -26.14
CA LEU A 857 -12.26 14.56 -25.92
C LEU A 857 -11.12 14.38 -26.93
N LEU A 858 -9.93 14.89 -26.56
CA LEU A 858 -8.74 14.89 -27.42
C LEU A 858 -8.41 13.50 -27.98
N GLY A 859 -8.24 13.42 -29.30
CA GLY A 859 -7.90 12.18 -30.01
C GLY A 859 -9.09 11.30 -30.40
N SER A 860 -10.33 11.66 -30.02
CA SER A 860 -11.52 10.95 -30.51
C SER A 860 -11.89 11.37 -31.93
N ASN A 861 -12.01 10.40 -32.83
CA ASN A 861 -12.46 10.62 -34.21
C ASN A 861 -13.97 10.92 -34.30
N PHE A 862 -14.73 10.70 -33.23
CA PHE A 862 -16.17 10.89 -33.17
C PHE A 862 -16.56 12.15 -32.40
N VAL A 863 -15.96 12.39 -31.24
CA VAL A 863 -16.33 13.51 -30.36
C VAL A 863 -15.75 14.84 -30.85
N VAL A 864 -14.48 14.87 -31.28
CA VAL A 864 -13.80 16.12 -31.66
C VAL A 864 -14.50 16.85 -32.81
N PRO A 865 -14.92 16.20 -33.92
CA PRO A 865 -15.65 16.89 -34.99
C PRO A 865 -16.97 17.52 -34.52
N ILE A 866 -17.75 16.79 -33.73
CA ILE A 866 -19.04 17.27 -33.21
C ILE A 866 -18.83 18.41 -32.19
N TRP A 867 -17.83 18.30 -31.33
CA TRP A 867 -17.47 19.36 -30.39
C TRP A 867 -17.04 20.65 -31.09
N MET A 868 -16.23 20.55 -32.17
CA MET A 868 -15.83 21.71 -32.97
C MET A 868 -17.04 22.38 -33.63
N SER A 869 -17.91 21.61 -34.29
CA SER A 869 -19.12 22.16 -34.92
C SER A 869 -20.10 22.77 -33.90
N THR A 870 -20.24 22.16 -32.72
CA THR A 870 -21.08 22.70 -31.63
C THR A 870 -20.48 24.00 -31.08
N SER A 871 -19.16 24.08 -30.93
CA SER A 871 -18.47 25.30 -30.47
C SER A 871 -18.55 26.43 -31.51
N GLN A 872 -18.54 26.09 -32.80
CA GLN A 872 -18.71 27.06 -33.89
C GLN A 872 -20.09 27.72 -33.86
N ILE A 873 -21.17 26.97 -33.60
CA ILE A 873 -22.52 27.54 -33.55
C ILE A 873 -22.78 28.35 -32.26
N TYR A 874 -22.16 28.00 -31.14
CA TYR A 874 -22.23 28.80 -29.91
C TYR A 874 -21.47 30.14 -30.08
N GLY A 875 -20.24 30.09 -30.59
CA GLY A 875 -19.38 31.24 -30.74
C GLY A 875 -18.96 31.87 -29.41
N GLY A 876 -18.60 33.15 -29.42
CA GLY A 876 -18.26 33.91 -28.22
C GLY A 876 -16.88 33.57 -27.62
N THR A 877 -16.03 32.83 -28.33
CA THR A 877 -14.66 32.50 -27.90
C THR A 877 -13.61 33.10 -28.83
N ASP A 878 -12.34 33.05 -28.43
CA ASP A 878 -11.22 33.52 -29.26
C ASP A 878 -11.03 32.70 -30.54
N GLU A 879 -11.45 31.44 -30.54
CA GLU A 879 -11.33 30.51 -31.66
C GLU A 879 -12.56 30.54 -32.58
N PHE A 880 -13.77 30.69 -32.02
CA PHE A 880 -15.04 30.68 -32.75
C PHE A 880 -15.76 32.02 -32.61
N LYS A 881 -15.65 32.88 -33.63
CA LYS A 881 -16.10 34.29 -33.60
C LYS A 881 -17.37 34.59 -34.40
N GLU A 882 -18.04 33.57 -34.93
CA GLU A 882 -19.18 33.74 -35.86
C GLU A 882 -20.45 32.99 -35.41
N GLY A 883 -20.56 32.64 -34.11
CA GLY A 883 -21.71 31.92 -33.56
C GLY A 883 -22.80 32.80 -32.96
N VAL A 884 -23.76 32.18 -32.28
CA VAL A 884 -24.95 32.85 -31.70
C VAL A 884 -24.58 33.95 -30.71
N LEU A 885 -23.58 33.73 -29.85
CA LEU A 885 -23.14 34.72 -28.87
C LEU A 885 -22.48 35.96 -29.50
N ASN A 886 -22.03 35.86 -30.75
CA ASN A 886 -21.44 36.98 -31.47
C ASN A 886 -22.50 37.90 -32.12
N ASP A 887 -23.76 37.46 -32.20
CA ASP A 887 -24.89 38.24 -32.76
C ASP A 887 -26.19 38.00 -31.97
N VAL A 888 -26.07 37.93 -30.64
CA VAL A 888 -27.11 37.41 -29.73
C VAL A 888 -28.44 38.18 -29.83
N GLU A 889 -28.40 39.50 -30.00
CA GLU A 889 -29.61 40.33 -30.11
C GLU A 889 -30.45 39.96 -31.35
N ASN A 890 -29.81 39.74 -32.50
CA ASN A 890 -30.52 39.40 -33.74
C ASN A 890 -31.05 37.95 -33.72
N TYR A 891 -30.41 37.06 -32.98
CA TYR A 891 -30.97 35.73 -32.70
C TYR A 891 -32.16 35.79 -31.73
N LEU A 892 -32.04 36.50 -30.60
CA LEU A 892 -33.11 36.61 -29.59
C LEU A 892 -34.32 37.42 -30.05
N THR A 893 -34.14 38.34 -30.99
CA THR A 893 -35.25 39.09 -31.64
C THR A 893 -35.81 38.36 -32.87
N GLY A 894 -35.22 37.23 -33.27
CA GLY A 894 -35.66 36.37 -34.37
C GLY A 894 -35.33 36.84 -35.79
N LYS A 895 -34.53 37.90 -35.94
CA LYS A 895 -34.03 38.37 -37.25
C LYS A 895 -33.15 37.33 -37.96
N ASN A 896 -32.48 36.46 -37.21
CA ASN A 896 -31.63 35.39 -37.75
C ASN A 896 -32.33 34.02 -37.85
N ASN A 897 -33.66 33.93 -37.69
CA ASN A 897 -34.38 32.64 -37.73
C ASN A 897 -34.19 31.88 -39.06
N GLU A 898 -33.95 32.59 -40.17
CA GLU A 898 -33.68 31.98 -41.48
C GLU A 898 -32.37 31.17 -41.52
N LYS A 899 -31.42 31.45 -40.62
CA LYS A 899 -30.12 30.76 -40.55
C LYS A 899 -30.15 29.48 -39.70
N LEU A 900 -31.18 29.31 -38.87
CA LEU A 900 -31.28 28.19 -37.92
C LEU A 900 -31.25 26.81 -38.58
N PRO A 901 -31.88 26.57 -39.76
CA PRO A 901 -31.80 25.27 -40.42
C PRO A 901 -30.39 24.87 -40.83
N GLU A 902 -29.59 25.82 -41.31
CA GLU A 902 -28.19 25.59 -41.70
C GLU A 902 -27.32 25.33 -40.47
N LEU A 903 -27.54 26.07 -39.38
CA LEU A 903 -26.76 25.94 -38.14
C LEU A 903 -27.01 24.63 -37.40
N PHE A 904 -28.27 24.18 -37.30
CA PHE A 904 -28.63 23.04 -36.44
C PHE A 904 -28.98 21.77 -37.22
N GLY A 905 -29.52 21.87 -38.43
CA GLY A 905 -30.13 20.73 -39.12
C GLY A 905 -29.13 19.60 -39.42
N GLU A 906 -28.01 19.91 -40.05
CA GLU A 906 -27.00 18.89 -40.36
C GLU A 906 -26.31 18.39 -39.08
N LEU A 907 -25.97 19.30 -38.16
CA LEU A 907 -25.27 18.98 -36.91
C LEU A 907 -26.07 18.02 -36.02
N LEU A 908 -27.37 18.27 -35.83
CA LEU A 908 -28.25 17.39 -35.04
C LEU A 908 -28.35 15.99 -35.68
N THR A 909 -28.41 15.92 -37.02
CA THR A 909 -28.44 14.64 -37.74
C THR A 909 -27.14 13.86 -37.55
N GLN A 910 -25.98 14.50 -37.79
CA GLN A 910 -24.68 13.87 -37.65
C GLN A 910 -24.45 13.39 -36.21
N THR A 911 -24.73 14.26 -35.23
CA THR A 911 -24.57 13.93 -33.80
C THR A 911 -25.45 12.73 -33.42
N SER A 912 -26.73 12.74 -33.82
CA SER A 912 -27.66 11.66 -33.49
C SER A 912 -27.32 10.32 -34.15
N GLN A 913 -26.83 10.35 -35.39
CA GLN A 913 -26.43 9.14 -36.10
C GLN A 913 -25.22 8.47 -35.43
N ILE A 914 -24.22 9.24 -35.02
CA ILE A 914 -23.05 8.71 -34.29
C ILE A 914 -23.46 8.16 -32.92
N ILE A 915 -24.38 8.84 -32.21
CA ILE A 915 -24.94 8.33 -30.93
C ILE A 915 -25.63 6.98 -31.13
N ILE A 916 -26.43 6.84 -32.20
CA ILE A 916 -27.09 5.57 -32.52
C ILE A 916 -26.07 4.48 -32.87
N GLU A 917 -25.02 4.80 -33.63
CA GLU A 917 -23.95 3.85 -33.97
C GLU A 917 -23.20 3.35 -32.74
N LEU A 918 -22.96 4.23 -31.77
CA LEU A 918 -22.26 3.90 -30.53
C LEU A 918 -23.18 3.37 -29.41
N SER A 919 -24.50 3.30 -29.64
CA SER A 919 -25.49 2.86 -28.63
C SER A 919 -25.30 1.42 -28.15
N GLY A 920 -24.61 0.57 -28.94
CA GLY A 920 -24.20 -0.77 -28.51
C GLY A 920 -23.12 -0.80 -27.42
N ASN A 921 -22.50 0.35 -27.11
CA ASN A 921 -21.51 0.49 -26.04
C ASN A 921 -21.78 1.75 -25.19
N PRO A 922 -22.83 1.73 -24.34
CA PRO A 922 -23.26 2.90 -23.58
C PRO A 922 -22.27 3.32 -22.49
N GLY A 923 -21.32 2.45 -22.12
CA GLY A 923 -20.26 2.75 -21.15
C GLY A 923 -19.06 3.49 -21.75
N SER A 924 -18.99 3.65 -23.08
CA SER A 924 -17.87 4.37 -23.71
C SER A 924 -17.89 5.86 -23.39
N LYS A 925 -16.71 6.45 -23.17
CA LYS A 925 -16.59 7.90 -22.92
C LYS A 925 -17.09 8.72 -24.11
N GLU A 926 -16.87 8.23 -25.33
CA GLU A 926 -17.29 8.89 -26.56
C GLU A 926 -18.82 9.01 -26.64
N TYR A 927 -19.54 7.93 -26.35
CA TYR A 927 -21.00 7.92 -26.30
C TYR A 927 -21.55 8.93 -25.27
N GLN A 928 -20.98 8.97 -24.07
CA GLN A 928 -21.42 9.88 -23.01
C GLN A 928 -21.19 11.36 -23.35
N HIS A 929 -20.05 11.69 -23.97
CA HIS A 929 -19.77 13.07 -24.38
C HIS A 929 -20.70 13.51 -25.53
N LEU A 930 -21.00 12.60 -26.47
CA LEU A 930 -21.93 12.90 -27.57
C LEU A 930 -23.35 13.17 -27.06
N LEU A 931 -23.84 12.43 -26.05
CA LEU A 931 -25.14 12.70 -25.42
C LEU A 931 -25.21 14.11 -24.79
N GLN A 932 -24.14 14.54 -24.14
CA GLN A 932 -24.05 15.87 -23.53
C GLN A 932 -23.94 16.99 -24.58
N LEU A 933 -23.19 16.75 -25.66
CA LEU A 933 -23.12 17.68 -26.80
C LEU A 933 -24.47 17.85 -27.49
N PHE A 934 -25.20 16.75 -27.70
CA PHE A 934 -26.55 16.79 -28.26
C PHE A 934 -27.52 17.59 -27.38
N ALA A 935 -27.45 17.43 -26.05
CA ALA A 935 -28.27 18.20 -25.13
C ALA A 935 -28.00 19.71 -25.22
N LEU A 936 -26.73 20.12 -25.29
CA LEU A 936 -26.35 21.53 -25.43
C LEU A 936 -26.81 22.13 -26.76
N GLN A 937 -26.73 21.38 -27.87
CA GLN A 937 -27.26 21.82 -29.16
C GLN A 937 -28.76 22.15 -29.07
N LEU A 938 -29.55 21.34 -28.36
CA LEU A 938 -30.96 21.60 -28.14
C LEU A 938 -31.19 22.81 -27.22
N GLN A 939 -30.45 22.94 -26.13
CA GLN A 939 -30.58 24.05 -25.19
C GLN A 939 -30.31 25.40 -25.85
N LEU A 940 -29.26 25.50 -26.68
CA LEU A 940 -28.99 26.70 -27.47
C LEU A 940 -30.17 27.08 -28.36
N TYR A 941 -30.69 26.12 -29.12
CA TYR A 941 -31.79 26.33 -30.05
C TYR A 941 -33.05 26.86 -29.34
N TYR A 942 -33.40 26.29 -28.19
CA TYR A 942 -34.57 26.71 -27.42
C TYR A 942 -34.38 28.07 -26.72
N ASN A 943 -33.18 28.36 -26.21
CA ASN A 943 -32.87 29.67 -25.61
C ASN A 943 -33.01 30.81 -26.63
N ILE A 944 -32.64 30.58 -27.90
CA ILE A 944 -32.79 31.57 -28.99
C ILE A 944 -34.25 31.98 -29.20
N LEU A 945 -35.18 31.02 -29.12
CA LEU A 945 -36.58 31.23 -29.48
C LEU A 945 -37.42 31.80 -28.32
N ALA A 946 -36.99 31.60 -27.07
CA ALA A 946 -37.81 31.87 -25.88
C ALA A 946 -38.28 33.32 -25.74
N CYS A 947 -37.49 34.30 -26.16
CA CYS A 947 -37.80 35.73 -26.02
C CYS A 947 -38.41 36.38 -27.26
N GLN A 948 -38.59 35.63 -28.35
CA GLN A 948 -39.16 36.18 -29.57
C GLN A 948 -40.66 36.50 -29.39
N GLY A 949 -41.10 37.58 -30.03
CA GLY A 949 -42.51 38.00 -30.04
C GLY A 949 -43.37 37.05 -30.88
N ALA A 950 -44.67 36.97 -30.57
CA ALA A 950 -45.61 36.08 -31.25
C ALA A 950 -45.72 36.36 -32.76
N ASP A 951 -45.55 37.62 -33.18
CA ASP A 951 -45.58 38.03 -34.59
C ASP A 951 -44.36 37.56 -35.39
N VAL A 952 -43.18 37.50 -34.75
CA VAL A 952 -41.95 36.98 -35.35
C VAL A 952 -42.04 35.46 -35.51
N LEU A 953 -42.51 34.76 -34.46
CA LEU A 953 -42.65 33.31 -34.46
C LEU A 953 -43.66 32.82 -35.52
N GLU A 954 -44.77 33.52 -35.72
CA GLU A 954 -45.76 33.16 -36.75
C GLU A 954 -45.19 33.39 -38.17
N LYS A 955 -44.39 34.44 -38.39
CA LYS A 955 -43.74 34.68 -39.70
C LYS A 955 -42.70 33.62 -40.06
N THR A 956 -42.02 33.05 -39.08
CA THR A 956 -40.95 32.06 -39.29
C THR A 956 -41.42 30.62 -39.03
N LYS A 957 -42.73 30.41 -38.86
CA LYS A 957 -43.34 29.15 -38.46
C LYS A 957 -42.95 27.96 -39.33
N ASP A 958 -42.97 28.13 -40.66
CA ASP A 958 -42.64 27.06 -41.61
C ASP A 958 -41.15 26.65 -41.56
N ILE A 959 -40.27 27.58 -41.13
CA ILE A 959 -38.84 27.31 -40.95
C ILE A 959 -38.62 26.53 -39.66
N LEU A 960 -39.28 26.95 -38.57
CA LEU A 960 -39.17 26.30 -37.26
C LEU A 960 -39.80 24.90 -37.27
N ALA A 961 -40.95 24.72 -37.93
CA ALA A 961 -41.65 23.44 -38.03
C ALA A 961 -40.76 22.32 -38.58
N LYS A 962 -39.93 22.60 -39.59
CA LYS A 962 -39.02 21.61 -40.19
C LYS A 962 -37.98 21.07 -39.21
N ILE A 963 -37.40 21.96 -38.40
CA ILE A 963 -36.41 21.56 -37.39
C ILE A 963 -37.11 20.87 -36.21
N PHE A 964 -38.30 21.32 -35.82
CA PHE A 964 -39.11 20.66 -34.79
C PHE A 964 -39.49 19.23 -35.17
N GLU A 965 -39.95 19.00 -36.39
CA GLU A 965 -40.22 17.66 -36.92
C GLU A 965 -38.95 16.78 -36.90
N GLN A 966 -37.81 17.34 -37.29
CA GLN A 966 -36.53 16.65 -37.25
C GLN A 966 -36.11 16.27 -35.82
N ILE A 967 -36.21 17.20 -34.86
CA ILE A 967 -35.89 16.94 -33.45
C ILE A 967 -36.81 15.86 -32.89
N ILE A 968 -38.12 15.95 -33.14
CA ILE A 968 -39.10 14.95 -32.70
C ILE A 968 -38.73 13.58 -33.29
N PHE A 969 -38.40 13.50 -34.58
CA PHE A 969 -38.00 12.26 -35.23
C PHE A 969 -36.74 11.66 -34.58
N ILE A 970 -35.70 12.46 -34.34
CA ILE A 970 -34.46 12.00 -33.68
C ILE A 970 -34.77 11.46 -32.27
N LEU A 971 -35.54 12.21 -31.48
CA LEU A 971 -35.86 11.80 -30.11
C LEU A 971 -36.74 10.54 -30.06
N GLN A 972 -37.64 10.36 -31.03
CA GLN A 972 -38.38 9.11 -31.18
C GLN A 972 -37.44 7.94 -31.49
N GLN A 973 -36.45 8.13 -32.37
CA GLN A 973 -35.45 7.11 -32.68
C GLN A 973 -34.56 6.75 -31.48
N PHE A 974 -34.26 7.72 -30.61
CA PHE A 974 -33.55 7.48 -29.36
C PHE A 974 -34.40 6.66 -28.38
N ARG A 975 -35.66 7.06 -28.19
CA ARG A 975 -36.61 6.35 -27.32
C ARG A 975 -36.83 4.90 -27.79
N GLU A 976 -36.99 4.67 -29.09
CA GLU A 976 -37.14 3.32 -29.66
C GLU A 976 -35.93 2.41 -29.44
N ARG A 977 -34.75 2.99 -29.20
CA ARG A 977 -33.48 2.29 -28.95
C ARG A 977 -33.03 2.34 -27.49
N ASP A 978 -33.89 2.79 -26.57
CA ASP A 978 -33.58 2.97 -25.14
C ASP A 978 -32.33 3.83 -24.88
N ILE A 979 -32.08 4.81 -25.74
CA ILE A 979 -31.00 5.79 -25.58
C ILE A 979 -31.50 6.86 -24.60
N LYS A 980 -30.83 6.96 -23.44
CA LYS A 980 -31.20 7.91 -22.37
C LYS A 980 -30.43 9.21 -22.50
N LEU A 981 -31.16 10.32 -22.54
CA LEU A 981 -30.57 11.66 -22.55
C LEU A 981 -30.24 12.13 -21.12
N PRO A 982 -29.34 13.11 -20.96
CA PRO A 982 -28.96 13.62 -19.64
C PRO A 982 -30.14 14.26 -18.89
N GLU A 983 -30.34 13.89 -17.62
CA GLU A 983 -31.40 14.44 -16.74
C GLU A 983 -31.53 15.98 -16.74
N PRO A 984 -30.44 16.78 -16.76
CA PRO A 984 -30.56 18.25 -16.80
C PRO A 984 -31.35 18.80 -18.00
N LEU A 985 -31.40 18.07 -19.12
CA LEU A 985 -32.14 18.49 -20.31
C LEU A 985 -33.66 18.45 -20.08
N ARG A 986 -34.17 17.47 -19.34
CA ARG A 986 -35.60 17.35 -19.03
C ARG A 986 -36.08 18.53 -18.19
N ALA A 987 -35.37 18.85 -17.12
CA ALA A 987 -35.68 19.99 -16.25
C ALA A 987 -35.62 21.34 -17.00
N PHE A 988 -34.65 21.48 -17.91
CA PHE A 988 -34.59 22.66 -18.79
C PHE A 988 -35.85 22.79 -19.66
N MET A 989 -36.28 21.70 -20.28
CA MET A 989 -37.44 21.73 -21.19
C MET A 989 -38.77 21.99 -20.49
N GLU A 990 -38.94 21.55 -19.24
CA GLU A 990 -40.10 21.87 -18.41
C GLU A 990 -40.22 23.38 -18.18
N ASN A 991 -39.15 24.00 -17.69
CA ASN A 991 -39.10 25.45 -17.44
C ASN A 991 -39.24 26.26 -18.74
N TRP A 992 -38.57 25.82 -19.82
CA TRP A 992 -38.69 26.47 -21.12
C TRP A 992 -40.14 26.46 -21.62
N THR A 993 -40.84 25.33 -21.50
CA THR A 993 -42.23 25.18 -21.94
C THR A 993 -43.18 26.08 -21.15
N GLU A 994 -42.95 26.24 -19.84
CA GLU A 994 -43.70 27.18 -19.00
C GLU A 994 -43.46 28.64 -19.43
N LYS A 995 -42.20 29.01 -19.68
CA LYS A 995 -41.82 30.37 -20.09
C LYS A 995 -42.42 30.80 -21.43
N VAL A 996 -42.61 29.86 -22.36
CA VAL A 996 -43.18 30.14 -23.69
C VAL A 996 -44.69 29.85 -23.76
N ALA A 997 -45.34 29.64 -22.62
CA ALA A 997 -46.80 29.45 -22.56
C ALA A 997 -47.52 30.61 -23.27
N GLY A 998 -48.46 30.28 -24.16
CA GLY A 998 -49.17 31.25 -24.99
C GLY A 998 -48.45 31.66 -26.28
N LYS A 999 -47.22 31.18 -26.55
CA LYS A 999 -46.45 31.50 -27.78
C LYS A 999 -46.68 30.51 -28.93
N GLY A 1000 -47.89 29.97 -29.05
CA GLY A 1000 -48.32 29.15 -30.19
C GLY A 1000 -47.44 27.93 -30.44
N ILE A 1001 -46.71 27.92 -31.56
CA ILE A 1001 -45.92 26.77 -32.04
C ILE A 1001 -44.84 26.30 -31.06
N LEU A 1002 -44.29 27.19 -30.21
CA LEU A 1002 -43.27 26.81 -29.23
C LEU A 1002 -43.86 25.97 -28.08
N GLU A 1003 -45.02 26.38 -27.57
CA GLU A 1003 -45.71 25.67 -26.49
C GLU A 1003 -46.19 24.29 -26.95
N GLU A 1004 -46.72 24.21 -28.18
CA GLU A 1004 -47.15 22.95 -28.78
C GLU A 1004 -45.97 21.97 -28.91
N HIS A 1005 -44.82 22.43 -29.42
CA HIS A 1005 -43.61 21.64 -29.55
C HIS A 1005 -43.09 21.12 -28.20
N GLY A 1006 -42.97 22.00 -27.19
CA GLY A 1006 -42.52 21.61 -25.85
C GLY A 1006 -43.44 20.57 -25.20
N LYS A 1007 -44.77 20.74 -25.34
CA LYS A 1007 -45.74 19.75 -24.86
C LYS A 1007 -45.63 18.42 -25.57
N ILE A 1008 -45.38 18.37 -26.88
CA ILE A 1008 -45.19 17.12 -27.62
C ILE A 1008 -44.01 16.33 -27.05
N ILE A 1009 -42.87 16.99 -26.81
CA ILE A 1009 -41.67 16.36 -26.25
C ILE A 1009 -41.93 15.78 -24.85
N LEU A 1010 -42.51 16.59 -23.94
CA LEU A 1010 -42.74 16.20 -22.55
C LEU A 1010 -43.85 15.15 -22.40
N ASN A 1011 -45.01 15.36 -23.02
CA ASN A 1011 -46.16 14.45 -22.89
C ASN A 1011 -45.91 13.09 -23.55
N SER A 1012 -45.08 13.04 -24.59
CA SER A 1012 -44.70 11.80 -25.26
C SER A 1012 -43.47 11.13 -24.63
N ASN A 1013 -42.94 11.71 -23.54
CA ASN A 1013 -41.77 11.24 -22.80
C ASN A 1013 -40.58 10.93 -23.74
N LEU A 1014 -40.25 11.90 -24.61
CA LEU A 1014 -39.21 11.76 -25.62
C LEU A 1014 -37.79 12.09 -25.13
N ILE A 1015 -37.69 12.75 -23.97
CA ILE A 1015 -36.43 13.12 -23.31
C ILE A 1015 -36.42 12.67 -21.87
#